data_AF-A0A3N5UCT0-F1
#
_entry.id   AF-A0A3N5UCT0-F1
#
_cell.length_a   1.000
_cell.length_b   1.000
_cell.length_c   1.000
_cell.angle_alpha   90.00
_cell.angle_beta   90.00
_cell.angle_gamma   90.00
#
_symmetry.space_group_name_H-M   'P 1'
#
loop_
_entity.id
_entity.type
_entity.pdbx_description
1 polymer ?
#
loop_
_entity_poly.entity_id
_entity_poly.type
_entity_poly.pdbx_seq_one_letter_code
_entity_poly.pdbx_strand_id
1 'polypeptide(L)'
;MENSNSNIVQIESASEAQTSLNTQPETAEVTSAEKSLLGDTAPEIAGLAEQKEGRKVSKEQLVNRLNFINFQDDVIHIHFTHREYERTMLVAVAPEPCLGDTLELRWLGTTDVDSMLKSYHLDFMLVSHGQKFIKSVPEVLDIDAKGVCLALPEISREVSHRKVDRQRCRDISVYVLQNSASFSGTLLDFTASSFRTELKALPPQSFDWIDPSGPVNVILFSGNQTFFSGECRIIRCTQGQNTRSYVLESLRQEIPRYRKAEFRSQRQTLNPSPNINFRHPLTRKRVDLKVIDLSGSGFSVEEDENTAVLLPGLILPSIELRFSSSFKLNCSAQVVFRKPSKDKMGKRLRCGLAIIDVTAVEHVKLLGMLHQAKDKNSYLCSDIDLDDLWDFFFETGFVYPSKYAQLHKNKAEIRETYEKLYTRSPEIARHFIYQDNGAILGHMAMVRFWKSAWLTHHHAARKSALNRAGLMVLDQISRLVYDSYRLRSMHMDYLVCYYRPQNRFPNRIFGGVAGYINNPKGCSVDSFAFLKPTHFDHVQANLPVNWELGPLTDEGLCDLEYFYEKASGGLMLKALDLEPRKCWDDPLQAEFSANGFRRERHLFALNNDGRLQAVLIVYISDIGLNLSDLTHCVQALVLDPEHLPSEILLASLQQVCRATGQNEVPALIYPLSYVEKQSIPFEKTYNLWIIHNHSQFEYYFKYLNRLLRYK
;
A
#
# COMPACT_ATOMS: atom_id res chain seq x y z
N MET A 1 -57.44 22.21 -39.73
CA MET A 1 -58.78 22.70 -39.37
C MET A 1 -58.68 23.32 -38.00
N GLU A 2 -59.09 24.60 -37.91
CA GLU A 2 -59.44 25.38 -36.69
C GLU A 2 -58.33 25.53 -35.63
N ASN A 3 -57.75 26.68 -35.30
CA ASN A 3 -58.11 28.11 -35.35
C ASN A 3 -59.45 28.48 -34.69
N SER A 4 -59.39 28.88 -33.41
CA SER A 4 -60.15 30.00 -32.80
C SER A 4 -59.52 30.34 -31.44
N ASN A 5 -58.89 31.51 -31.29
CA ASN A 5 -59.46 32.75 -30.71
C ASN A 5 -59.77 32.64 -29.21
N SER A 6 -59.52 33.61 -28.33
CA SER A 6 -58.85 34.92 -28.34
C SER A 6 -59.18 35.49 -26.95
N ASN A 7 -58.27 36.22 -26.30
CA ASN A 7 -58.65 37.46 -25.60
C ASN A 7 -57.42 38.34 -25.34
N ILE A 8 -57.59 39.58 -25.79
CA ILE A 8 -56.66 40.72 -25.85
C ILE A 8 -56.99 41.66 -24.69
N VAL A 9 -55.96 42.26 -24.06
CA VAL A 9 -55.79 43.68 -23.60
C VAL A 9 -54.31 43.77 -23.15
N GLN A 10 -53.30 44.25 -23.91
CA GLN A 10 -52.89 45.62 -24.29
C GLN A 10 -52.72 46.58 -23.07
N ILE A 11 -51.56 47.13 -22.69
CA ILE A 11 -50.65 48.08 -23.39
C ILE A 11 -49.37 48.28 -22.51
N GLU A 12 -48.18 47.99 -23.05
CA GLU A 12 -47.05 48.91 -23.45
C GLU A 12 -46.11 49.33 -22.29
N SER A 13 -44.78 49.45 -22.43
CA SER A 13 -43.93 49.93 -23.55
C SER A 13 -42.48 49.45 -23.33
N ALA A 14 -41.79 48.91 -24.35
CA ALA A 14 -40.77 49.56 -25.23
C ALA A 14 -39.39 49.77 -24.56
N SER A 15 -38.22 49.53 -25.16
CA SER A 15 -37.85 49.16 -26.53
C SER A 15 -36.45 48.53 -26.56
N GLU A 16 -36.28 47.63 -27.53
CA GLU A 16 -35.05 46.97 -27.97
C GLU A 16 -34.06 47.92 -28.66
N ALA A 17 -32.80 47.49 -28.79
CA ALA A 17 -32.16 47.37 -30.11
C ALA A 17 -30.88 46.52 -30.00
N GLN A 18 -30.93 45.32 -30.57
CA GLN A 18 -29.77 44.61 -31.09
C GLN A 18 -29.47 45.14 -32.50
N THR A 19 -28.19 45.18 -32.90
CA THR A 19 -27.80 44.58 -34.20
C THR A 19 -26.29 44.38 -34.30
N SER A 20 -25.95 43.20 -34.80
CA SER A 20 -24.63 42.70 -35.16
C SER A 20 -24.38 42.84 -36.67
N LEU A 21 -23.12 43.08 -37.09
CA LEU A 21 -22.33 42.29 -38.07
C LEU A 21 -21.27 43.13 -38.83
N ASN A 22 -20.03 42.61 -38.82
CA ASN A 22 -18.96 42.57 -39.87
C ASN A 22 -18.66 43.82 -40.73
N THR A 23 -17.42 44.21 -41.05
CA THR A 23 -16.30 43.45 -41.64
C THR A 23 -15.01 44.33 -41.68
N GLN A 24 -13.83 43.69 -41.62
CA GLN A 24 -12.42 44.19 -41.70
C GLN A 24 -12.05 45.13 -42.89
N PRO A 25 -10.79 45.64 -43.05
CA PRO A 25 -9.63 45.83 -42.14
C PRO A 25 -8.98 47.24 -42.25
N GLU A 26 -8.52 47.85 -41.16
CA GLU A 26 -7.69 49.07 -41.23
C GLU A 26 -6.28 48.85 -40.66
N THR A 27 -5.33 48.81 -41.60
CA THR A 27 -4.00 49.45 -41.61
C THR A 27 -3.15 49.45 -40.33
N ALA A 28 -1.99 48.79 -40.47
CA ALA A 28 -0.87 48.84 -39.55
C ALA A 28 -0.18 50.22 -39.55
N GLU A 29 -0.75 51.19 -38.84
CA GLU A 29 -0.01 52.37 -38.41
C GLU A 29 0.24 52.34 -36.90
N VAL A 30 1.52 52.24 -36.55
CA VAL A 30 2.01 52.25 -35.17
C VAL A 30 1.63 53.57 -34.52
N THR A 31 0.84 53.50 -33.46
CA THR A 31 0.36 54.68 -32.73
C THR A 31 1.51 55.39 -32.01
N SER A 32 1.38 56.70 -31.76
CA SER A 32 2.35 57.49 -30.99
C SER A 32 2.58 56.95 -29.56
N ALA A 33 1.64 56.17 -29.02
CA ALA A 33 1.76 55.46 -27.75
C ALA A 33 2.65 54.19 -27.83
N GLU A 34 2.75 53.56 -29.00
CA GLU A 34 3.65 52.41 -29.23
C GLU A 34 5.09 52.87 -29.51
N LYS A 35 5.29 54.07 -30.07
CA LYS A 35 6.62 54.69 -30.20
C LYS A 35 7.22 55.10 -28.86
N SER A 36 6.41 55.43 -27.84
CA SER A 36 6.92 55.71 -26.49
C SER A 36 7.28 54.47 -25.68
N LEU A 37 6.99 53.26 -26.18
CA LEU A 37 7.45 51.99 -25.59
C LEU A 37 8.82 51.54 -26.14
N LEU A 38 9.33 52.20 -27.18
CA LEU A 38 10.58 51.85 -27.88
C LEU A 38 11.75 52.82 -27.60
N GLY A 39 11.57 53.74 -26.65
CA GLY A 39 12.62 54.66 -26.22
C GLY A 39 12.64 54.77 -24.70
N ASP A 40 13.40 53.89 -24.05
CA ASP A 40 14.36 54.28 -23.02
C ASP A 40 15.17 53.06 -22.56
N THR A 41 16.49 53.20 -22.74
CA THR A 41 17.63 52.60 -22.02
C THR A 41 17.53 51.18 -21.48
N ALA A 42 18.48 50.37 -21.95
CA ALA A 42 18.84 49.05 -21.46
C ALA A 42 18.72 48.90 -19.93
N PRO A 43 18.11 47.81 -19.42
CA PRO A 43 18.17 47.50 -18.01
C PRO A 43 19.63 47.14 -17.65
N GLU A 44 20.19 47.92 -16.72
CA GLU A 44 21.34 47.51 -15.94
C GLU A 44 21.16 46.06 -15.47
N ILE A 45 22.18 45.24 -15.73
CA ILE A 45 22.34 43.93 -15.12
C ILE A 45 22.70 44.18 -13.63
N ALA A 46 21.70 44.57 -12.84
CA ALA A 46 21.80 44.70 -11.40
C ALA A 46 20.97 43.57 -10.77
N GLY A 47 21.62 42.43 -10.61
CA GLY A 47 21.03 41.24 -9.97
C GLY A 47 22.08 40.21 -9.56
N LEU A 48 23.33 40.61 -9.35
CA LEU A 48 24.26 39.87 -8.51
C LEU A 48 23.69 39.92 -7.09
N ALA A 49 22.93 38.89 -6.72
CA ALA A 49 22.60 38.65 -5.32
C ALA A 49 23.91 38.70 -4.52
N GLU A 50 23.99 39.62 -3.56
CA GLU A 50 25.08 39.67 -2.58
C GLU A 50 25.28 38.26 -2.02
N GLN A 51 26.40 37.63 -2.40
CA GLN A 51 26.83 36.37 -1.82
C GLN A 51 27.15 36.65 -0.35
N LYS A 52 26.33 36.15 0.58
CA LYS A 52 26.73 36.04 1.99
C LYS A 52 28.11 35.37 2.03
N GLU A 53 29.13 36.08 2.52
CA GLU A 53 30.49 35.56 2.60
C GLU A 53 30.47 34.21 3.34
N GLY A 54 30.80 33.13 2.64
CA GLY A 54 30.75 31.78 3.23
C GLY A 54 31.89 31.52 4.20
N ARG A 55 31.82 30.37 4.89
CA ARG A 55 32.78 29.98 5.94
C ARG A 55 34.21 30.02 5.39
N LYS A 56 35.12 30.65 6.15
CA LYS A 56 36.57 30.62 5.87
C LYS A 56 37.10 29.19 6.03
N VAL A 57 37.87 28.74 5.05
CA VAL A 57 38.55 27.44 5.01
C VAL A 57 40.05 27.73 5.07
N SER A 58 40.75 27.12 6.01
CA SER A 58 42.21 27.28 6.13
C SER A 58 42.94 26.53 5.00
N LYS A 59 44.16 26.96 4.68
CA LYS A 59 45.03 26.27 3.73
C LYS A 59 45.16 24.77 4.03
N GLU A 60 45.39 24.40 5.29
CA GLU A 60 45.51 22.99 5.70
C GLU A 60 44.25 22.17 5.38
N GLN A 61 43.05 22.74 5.60
CA GLN A 61 41.80 22.09 5.25
C GLN A 61 41.62 21.95 3.74
N LEU A 62 42.04 22.95 2.96
CA LEU A 62 42.03 22.91 1.50
C LEU A 62 42.96 21.82 0.97
N VAL A 63 44.20 21.73 1.48
CA VAL A 63 45.19 20.70 1.12
C VAL A 63 44.65 19.30 1.40
N ASN A 64 44.13 19.06 2.62
CA ASN A 64 43.52 17.77 2.97
C ASN A 64 42.37 17.41 2.04
N ARG A 65 41.58 18.40 1.61
CA ARG A 65 40.46 18.16 0.69
C ARG A 65 40.92 17.87 -0.73
N LEU A 66 41.94 18.56 -1.23
CA LEU A 66 42.56 18.30 -2.53
C LEU A 66 43.16 16.89 -2.56
N ASN A 67 43.86 16.48 -1.50
CA ASN A 67 44.39 15.13 -1.35
C ASN A 67 43.29 14.06 -1.28
N PHE A 68 42.15 14.35 -0.64
CA PHE A 68 40.99 13.45 -0.68
C PHE A 68 40.42 13.28 -2.10
N ILE A 69 40.37 14.37 -2.89
CA ILE A 69 39.88 14.33 -4.29
C ILE A 69 40.86 13.53 -5.18
N ASN A 70 42.16 13.77 -5.02
CA ASN A 70 43.20 12.97 -5.67
C ASN A 70 43.06 11.48 -5.31
N PHE A 71 42.86 11.15 -4.03
CA PHE A 71 42.67 9.76 -3.57
C PHE A 71 41.42 9.07 -4.14
N GLN A 72 40.42 9.83 -4.58
CA GLN A 72 39.21 9.30 -5.22
C GLN A 72 39.30 9.25 -6.76
N ASP A 73 40.45 9.62 -7.33
CA ASP A 73 40.63 9.84 -8.78
C ASP A 73 39.57 10.80 -9.37
N ASP A 74 39.12 11.79 -8.58
CA ASP A 74 38.09 12.76 -8.95
C ASP A 74 38.73 14.10 -9.38
N VAL A 75 37.91 15.01 -9.92
CA VAL A 75 38.37 16.22 -10.60
C VAL A 75 37.98 17.48 -9.84
N ILE A 76 38.77 18.53 -9.99
CA ILE A 76 38.37 19.90 -9.61
C ILE A 76 38.15 20.74 -10.87
N HIS A 77 37.56 21.91 -10.69
CA HIS A 77 37.26 22.79 -11.82
C HIS A 77 37.99 24.12 -11.67
N ILE A 78 38.65 24.55 -12.75
CA ILE A 78 39.25 25.87 -12.86
C ILE A 78 38.30 26.77 -13.64
N HIS A 79 38.02 27.94 -13.10
CA HIS A 79 37.22 28.96 -13.75
C HIS A 79 38.12 29.96 -14.47
N PHE A 80 37.83 30.17 -15.75
CA PHE A 80 38.52 31.11 -16.62
C PHE A 80 37.55 32.18 -17.11
N THR A 81 38.03 33.42 -17.20
CA THR A 81 37.25 34.57 -17.68
C THR A 81 37.92 35.16 -18.91
N HIS A 82 37.14 35.43 -19.96
CA HIS A 82 37.64 36.03 -21.19
C HIS A 82 38.13 37.45 -20.90
N ARG A 83 39.27 37.84 -21.47
CA ARG A 83 39.93 39.11 -21.16
C ARG A 83 39.13 40.33 -21.62
N GLU A 84 38.42 40.21 -22.74
CA GLU A 84 37.70 41.34 -23.37
C GLU A 84 36.16 41.23 -23.36
N TYR A 85 35.59 40.06 -23.05
CA TYR A 85 34.15 39.81 -23.17
C TYR A 85 33.65 39.18 -21.88
N GLU A 86 32.37 39.36 -21.55
CA GLU A 86 31.71 38.71 -20.41
C GLU A 86 31.43 37.21 -20.68
N ARG A 87 32.47 36.47 -21.10
CA ARG A 87 32.42 35.03 -21.32
C ARG A 87 33.30 34.33 -20.31
N THR A 88 32.76 33.26 -19.72
CA THR A 88 33.51 32.41 -18.78
C THR A 88 33.56 30.98 -19.29
N MET A 89 34.56 30.23 -18.85
CA MET A 89 34.64 28.79 -19.07
C MET A 89 35.09 28.06 -17.81
N LEU A 90 34.68 26.80 -17.69
CA LEU A 90 35.08 25.90 -16.61
C LEU A 90 35.81 24.71 -17.21
N VAL A 91 37.02 24.45 -16.74
CA VAL A 91 37.88 23.36 -17.22
C VAL A 91 38.09 22.37 -16.08
N ALA A 92 37.83 21.09 -16.36
CA ALA A 92 38.07 20.01 -15.40
C ALA A 92 39.55 19.62 -15.39
N VAL A 93 40.13 19.48 -14.21
CA VAL A 93 41.54 19.13 -14.00
C VAL A 93 41.69 18.13 -12.88
N ALA A 94 42.68 17.25 -13.00
CA ALA A 94 43.02 16.28 -11.98
C ALA A 94 44.09 16.87 -11.05
N PRO A 95 43.87 16.94 -9.73
CA PRO A 95 44.91 17.35 -8.80
C PRO A 95 45.92 16.23 -8.58
N GLU A 96 47.20 16.58 -8.54
CA GLU A 96 48.27 15.72 -8.01
C GLU A 96 48.34 15.83 -6.47
N PRO A 97 49.05 14.92 -5.78
CA PRO A 97 49.24 15.01 -4.34
C PRO A 97 49.86 16.36 -3.93
N CYS A 98 49.15 17.09 -3.08
CA CYS A 98 49.52 18.43 -2.63
C CYS A 98 50.24 18.36 -1.28
N LEU A 99 51.45 18.90 -1.22
CA LEU A 99 52.31 18.96 -0.04
C LEU A 99 52.58 20.43 0.31
N GLY A 100 51.81 20.99 1.24
CA GLY A 100 52.00 22.36 1.74
C GLY A 100 51.34 23.42 0.85
N ASP A 101 52.15 24.30 0.26
CA ASP A 101 51.66 25.55 -0.35
C ASP A 101 51.43 25.47 -1.85
N THR A 102 51.93 24.42 -2.51
CA THR A 102 51.92 24.30 -3.97
C THR A 102 51.03 23.15 -4.41
N LEU A 103 50.17 23.43 -5.39
CA LEU A 103 49.24 22.49 -5.99
C LEU A 103 49.58 22.33 -7.48
N GLU A 104 49.90 21.10 -7.89
CA GLU A 104 50.05 20.73 -9.29
C GLU A 104 48.73 20.13 -9.81
N LEU A 105 48.28 20.60 -10.97
CA LEU A 105 47.05 20.16 -11.62
C LEU A 105 47.34 19.73 -13.05
N ARG A 106 46.73 18.64 -13.50
CA ARG A 106 46.87 18.09 -14.85
C ARG A 106 45.58 18.24 -15.66
N TRP A 107 45.72 18.63 -16.93
CA TRP A 107 44.57 18.77 -17.83
C TRP A 107 43.93 17.42 -18.16
N LEU A 108 42.60 17.38 -18.21
CA LEU A 108 41.83 16.20 -18.61
C LEU A 108 41.32 16.35 -20.04
N GLY A 109 42.07 15.79 -21.00
CA GLY A 109 41.74 15.78 -22.43
C GLY A 109 42.58 16.73 -23.29
N THR A 110 42.38 16.67 -24.61
CA THR A 110 43.08 17.51 -25.60
C THR A 110 42.39 18.87 -25.73
N THR A 111 42.59 19.73 -24.73
CA THR A 111 42.19 21.13 -24.83
C THR A 111 43.35 21.89 -25.48
N ASP A 112 43.09 22.73 -26.48
CA ASP A 112 44.12 23.64 -27.03
C ASP A 112 44.38 24.76 -26.01
N VAL A 113 45.20 24.43 -25.00
CA VAL A 113 45.50 25.28 -23.84
C VAL A 113 46.17 26.58 -24.31
N ASP A 114 47.04 26.52 -25.30
CA ASP A 114 47.76 27.69 -25.82
C ASP A 114 46.81 28.71 -26.45
N SER A 115 45.80 28.26 -27.21
CA SER A 115 44.79 29.16 -27.75
C SER A 115 43.87 29.71 -26.65
N MET A 116 43.57 28.93 -25.61
CA MET A 116 42.72 29.35 -24.49
C MET A 116 43.38 30.47 -23.67
N LEU A 117 44.66 30.33 -23.32
CA LEU A 117 45.37 31.27 -22.44
C LEU A 117 45.60 32.66 -23.07
N LYS A 118 45.57 32.75 -24.40
CA LYS A 118 45.61 34.04 -25.12
C LYS A 118 44.38 34.89 -24.84
N SER A 119 43.21 34.27 -24.78
CA SER A 119 41.93 34.96 -24.68
C SER A 119 41.32 34.95 -23.28
N TYR A 120 41.80 34.08 -22.39
CA TYR A 120 41.26 33.89 -21.06
C TYR A 120 42.34 34.06 -19.97
N HIS A 121 41.91 34.38 -18.76
CA HIS A 121 42.75 34.34 -17.56
C HIS A 121 42.09 33.47 -16.49
N LEU A 122 42.91 32.79 -15.68
CA LEU A 122 42.44 32.01 -14.54
C LEU A 122 41.98 32.95 -13.43
N ASP A 123 40.76 32.73 -12.94
CA ASP A 123 40.14 33.59 -11.92
C ASP A 123 40.12 32.87 -10.55
N PHE A 124 39.57 31.66 -10.49
CA PHE A 124 39.53 30.86 -9.27
C PHE A 124 39.42 29.36 -9.56
N MET A 125 39.71 28.55 -8.56
CA MET A 125 39.42 27.12 -8.57
C MET A 125 38.24 26.79 -7.65
N LEU A 126 37.45 25.81 -8.09
CA LEU A 126 36.34 25.23 -7.34
C LEU A 126 36.71 23.79 -6.94
N VAL A 127 36.91 23.60 -5.65
CA VAL A 127 37.20 22.29 -5.05
C VAL A 127 35.90 21.76 -4.43
N SER A 128 35.51 20.54 -4.77
CA SER A 128 34.29 19.94 -4.19
C SER A 128 34.45 19.79 -2.68
N HIS A 129 33.45 20.10 -1.86
CA HIS A 129 33.46 19.87 -0.40
C HIS A 129 32.06 19.47 0.08
N GLY A 130 31.75 18.18 -0.03
CA GLY A 130 30.40 17.68 0.22
C GLY A 130 29.38 18.29 -0.75
N GLN A 131 28.40 19.02 -0.23
CA GLN A 131 27.36 19.72 -1.01
C GLN A 131 27.71 21.17 -1.38
N LYS A 132 28.91 21.63 -1.02
CA LYS A 132 29.41 22.98 -1.32
C LYS A 132 30.68 22.89 -2.16
N PHE A 133 31.13 24.03 -2.63
CA PHE A 133 32.46 24.17 -3.22
C PHE A 133 33.31 25.04 -2.31
N ILE A 134 34.61 24.79 -2.28
CA ILE A 134 35.58 25.75 -1.78
C ILE A 134 36.03 26.54 -3.00
N LYS A 135 35.67 27.84 -3.03
CA LYS A 135 36.26 28.79 -3.97
C LYS A 135 37.58 29.24 -3.38
N SER A 136 38.64 28.90 -4.08
CA SER A 136 40.00 29.35 -3.78
C SER A 136 40.48 30.21 -4.93
N VAL A 137 41.09 31.34 -4.63
CA VAL A 137 41.75 32.23 -5.61
C VAL A 137 43.26 32.02 -5.45
N PRO A 138 43.85 31.07 -6.19
CA PRO A 138 45.27 30.80 -6.10
C PRO A 138 46.09 31.79 -6.93
N GLU A 139 47.36 31.94 -6.57
CA GLU A 139 48.33 32.62 -7.44
C GLU A 139 48.87 31.61 -8.46
N VAL A 140 48.91 31.98 -9.73
CA VAL A 140 49.41 31.11 -10.81
C VAL A 140 50.92 31.22 -10.84
N LEU A 141 51.61 30.11 -10.54
CA LEU A 141 53.07 30.03 -10.57
C LEU A 141 53.58 29.67 -11.97
N ASP A 142 52.94 28.67 -12.60
CA ASP A 142 53.26 28.22 -13.94
C ASP A 142 52.03 27.62 -14.63
N ILE A 143 51.95 27.75 -15.95
CA ILE A 143 50.86 27.17 -16.74
C ILE A 143 51.37 26.77 -18.13
N ASP A 144 51.22 25.48 -18.46
CA ASP A 144 51.73 24.91 -19.70
C ASP A 144 50.75 23.87 -20.30
N ALA A 145 51.18 23.21 -21.38
CA ALA A 145 50.38 22.20 -22.06
C ALA A 145 50.15 20.92 -21.22
N LYS A 146 50.93 20.68 -20.16
CA LYS A 146 50.80 19.51 -19.28
C LYS A 146 49.86 19.78 -18.10
N GLY A 147 49.86 21.01 -17.59
CA GLY A 147 49.12 21.36 -16.40
C GLY A 147 49.19 22.82 -15.97
N VAL A 148 48.82 23.05 -14.71
CA VAL A 148 48.98 24.34 -14.03
C VAL A 148 49.53 24.11 -12.63
N CYS A 149 50.48 24.94 -12.23
CA CYS A 149 51.06 24.98 -10.89
C CYS A 149 50.57 26.23 -10.17
N LEU A 150 50.00 26.03 -8.98
CA LEU A 150 49.27 27.05 -8.23
C LEU A 150 49.81 27.18 -6.81
N ALA A 151 50.02 28.41 -6.35
CA ALA A 151 50.24 28.71 -4.94
C ALA A 151 48.88 28.88 -4.22
N LEU A 152 48.68 28.10 -3.16
CA LEU A 152 47.44 28.08 -2.40
C LEU A 152 47.35 29.29 -1.44
N PRO A 153 46.21 29.98 -1.37
CA PRO A 153 46.02 31.09 -0.46
C PRO A 153 45.88 30.60 0.99
N GLU A 154 46.22 31.46 1.96
CA GLU A 154 46.02 31.18 3.40
C GLU A 154 44.56 30.91 3.77
N ILE A 155 43.65 31.62 3.10
CA ILE A 155 42.22 31.57 3.38
C ILE A 155 41.46 31.39 2.07
N SER A 156 40.68 30.31 2.00
CA SER A 156 39.67 30.09 0.98
C SER A 156 38.26 30.26 1.56
N ARG A 157 37.23 30.27 0.71
CA ARG A 157 35.85 30.42 1.17
C ARG A 157 34.96 29.31 0.64
N GLU A 158 34.14 28.75 1.51
CA GLU A 158 33.04 27.91 1.04
C GLU A 158 32.05 28.76 0.26
N VAL A 159 31.83 28.43 -1.01
CA VAL A 159 30.76 28.98 -1.82
C VAL A 159 29.71 27.92 -2.07
N SER A 160 28.46 28.34 -1.99
CA SER A 160 27.33 27.53 -2.39
C SER A 160 26.66 28.24 -3.56
N HIS A 161 26.83 27.69 -4.76
CA HIS A 161 26.07 28.18 -5.92
C HIS A 161 24.59 27.74 -5.87
N ARG A 162 24.25 26.78 -5.00
CA ARG A 162 22.90 26.18 -4.91
C ARG A 162 22.56 25.74 -3.49
N LYS A 163 21.32 26.03 -3.05
CA LYS A 163 20.78 25.59 -1.75
C LYS A 163 20.66 24.07 -1.58
N VAL A 164 20.63 23.28 -2.67
CA VAL A 164 20.42 21.81 -2.67
C VAL A 164 21.24 21.14 -3.77
N ASP A 165 21.96 20.05 -3.45
CA ASP A 165 22.76 19.26 -4.40
C ASP A 165 21.89 18.34 -5.25
N ARG A 166 22.10 18.36 -6.58
CA ARG A 166 21.33 17.54 -7.54
C ARG A 166 22.03 16.21 -7.75
N GLN A 167 21.34 15.12 -7.42
CA GLN A 167 21.91 13.79 -7.50
C GLN A 167 21.75 13.23 -8.92
N ARG A 168 22.85 12.79 -9.53
CA ARG A 168 22.83 12.16 -10.86
C ARG A 168 21.99 10.88 -10.86
N CYS A 169 21.19 10.71 -11.91
CA CYS A 169 20.40 9.52 -12.19
C CYS A 169 21.01 8.76 -13.37
N ARG A 170 20.88 7.43 -13.36
CA ARG A 170 21.30 6.55 -14.45
C ARG A 170 20.23 5.50 -14.67
N ASP A 171 19.98 5.14 -15.92
CA ASP A 171 19.08 4.06 -16.33
C ASP A 171 17.62 4.24 -15.86
N ILE A 172 17.17 5.50 -15.83
CA ILE A 172 15.78 5.86 -15.55
C ILE A 172 15.19 6.52 -16.79
N SER A 173 14.17 5.86 -17.34
CA SER A 173 13.38 6.34 -18.46
C SER A 173 12.26 7.25 -17.97
N VAL A 174 11.85 8.18 -18.84
CA VAL A 174 10.85 9.19 -18.55
C VAL A 174 9.82 9.23 -19.67
N TYR A 175 8.55 9.31 -19.29
CA TYR A 175 7.49 9.85 -20.15
C TYR A 175 7.01 11.19 -19.60
N VAL A 176 6.87 12.17 -20.50
CA VAL A 176 6.20 13.44 -20.23
C VAL A 176 4.97 13.55 -21.11
N LEU A 177 3.82 13.76 -20.48
CA LEU A 177 2.49 13.73 -21.08
C LEU A 177 1.80 15.08 -20.88
N GLN A 178 1.32 15.69 -21.96
CA GLN A 178 0.50 16.89 -21.91
C GLN A 178 -0.45 16.90 -23.11
N ASN A 179 -1.74 17.19 -22.90
CA ASN A 179 -2.74 17.31 -23.98
C ASN A 179 -2.70 16.15 -24.99
N SER A 180 -2.59 14.91 -24.49
CA SER A 180 -2.46 13.67 -25.28
C SER A 180 -1.15 13.51 -26.09
N ALA A 181 -0.22 14.47 -26.04
CA ALA A 181 1.14 14.30 -26.55
C ALA A 181 2.00 13.54 -25.52
N SER A 182 2.83 12.61 -25.99
CA SER A 182 3.73 11.80 -25.15
C SER A 182 5.17 11.88 -25.64
N PHE A 183 6.07 12.38 -24.79
CA PHE A 183 7.49 12.49 -25.08
C PHE A 183 8.27 11.51 -24.23
N SER A 184 9.20 10.80 -24.86
CA SER A 184 10.08 9.85 -24.18
C SER A 184 11.47 10.44 -23.95
N GLY A 185 12.15 9.98 -22.90
CA GLY A 185 13.43 10.53 -22.53
C GLY A 185 14.11 9.82 -21.36
N THR A 186 15.10 10.49 -20.79
CA THR A 186 15.88 9.99 -19.64
C THR A 186 15.96 11.02 -18.52
N LEU A 187 16.00 10.54 -17.28
CA LEU A 187 16.22 11.36 -16.09
C LEU A 187 17.73 11.59 -15.92
N LEU A 188 18.14 12.87 -15.91
CA LEU A 188 19.54 13.25 -15.76
C LEU A 188 19.94 13.36 -14.29
N ASP A 189 19.12 14.06 -13.52
CA ASP A 189 19.39 14.32 -12.10
C ASP A 189 18.11 14.64 -11.31
N PHE A 190 18.19 14.53 -9.99
CA PHE A 190 17.07 14.57 -9.07
C PHE A 190 17.40 15.28 -7.75
N THR A 191 16.42 16.01 -7.23
CA THR A 191 16.28 16.41 -5.82
C THR A 191 14.84 16.14 -5.37
N ALA A 192 14.58 16.15 -4.06
CA ALA A 192 13.21 16.03 -3.54
C ALA A 192 12.28 17.20 -3.94
N SER A 193 12.81 18.31 -4.45
CA SER A 193 12.03 19.46 -4.94
C SER A 193 11.87 19.49 -6.46
N SER A 194 12.88 19.07 -7.22
CA SER A 194 12.84 19.14 -8.68
C SER A 194 13.77 18.13 -9.32
N PHE A 195 13.50 17.77 -10.56
CA PHE A 195 14.30 16.82 -11.33
C PHE A 195 14.45 17.28 -12.78
N ARG A 196 15.54 16.87 -13.42
CA ARG A 196 15.88 17.30 -14.78
C ARG A 196 15.80 16.12 -15.71
N THR A 197 15.06 16.29 -16.80
CA THR A 197 14.87 15.27 -17.82
C THR A 197 15.47 15.77 -19.13
N GLU A 198 15.85 14.84 -19.99
CA GLU A 198 16.15 15.08 -21.38
C GLU A 198 15.15 14.31 -22.21
N LEU A 199 14.38 15.02 -23.03
CA LEU A 199 13.34 14.46 -23.88
C LEU A 199 13.81 14.43 -25.33
N LYS A 200 13.28 13.47 -26.08
CA LYS A 200 13.46 13.35 -27.53
C LYS A 200 12.13 13.59 -28.23
N ALA A 201 12.15 14.35 -29.32
CA ALA A 201 11.03 14.50 -30.23
C ALA A 201 11.31 13.67 -31.50
N LEU A 202 10.44 12.72 -31.81
CA LEU A 202 10.52 11.92 -33.05
C LEU A 202 9.44 12.41 -34.02
N PRO A 203 9.78 12.88 -35.23
CA PRO A 203 8.80 13.33 -36.21
C PRO A 203 7.65 12.33 -36.40
N PRO A 204 6.39 12.80 -36.47
CA PRO A 204 5.96 14.19 -36.65
C PRO A 204 5.90 15.04 -35.36
N GLN A 205 6.35 14.51 -34.22
CA GLN A 205 6.31 15.24 -32.94
C GLN A 205 7.24 16.46 -32.93
N SER A 206 6.74 17.59 -32.42
CA SER A 206 7.53 18.79 -32.10
C SER A 206 7.39 19.14 -30.62
N PHE A 207 8.45 19.72 -30.04
CA PHE A 207 8.38 20.27 -28.68
C PHE A 207 7.45 21.48 -28.54
N ASP A 208 6.96 22.05 -29.64
CA ASP A 208 5.94 23.10 -29.61
C ASP A 208 4.58 22.58 -29.14
N TRP A 209 4.40 21.26 -29.09
CA TRP A 209 3.22 20.62 -28.49
C TRP A 209 3.25 20.62 -26.96
N ILE A 210 4.38 20.98 -26.35
CA ILE A 210 4.50 21.18 -24.90
C ILE A 210 4.35 22.66 -24.61
N ASP A 211 3.26 23.03 -23.93
CA ASP A 211 3.08 24.35 -23.33
C ASP A 211 3.83 24.41 -21.98
N PRO A 212 4.93 25.19 -21.87
CA PRO A 212 5.70 25.31 -20.63
C PRO A 212 4.94 25.99 -19.49
N SER A 213 3.87 26.72 -19.79
CA SER A 213 3.05 27.40 -18.78
C SER A 213 2.02 26.48 -18.12
N GLY A 214 1.63 25.40 -18.80
CA GLY A 214 0.70 24.39 -18.31
C GLY A 214 1.37 23.28 -17.48
N PRO A 215 0.58 22.53 -16.69
CA PRO A 215 1.08 21.34 -16.00
C PRO A 215 1.37 20.21 -17.00
N VAL A 216 2.33 19.36 -16.66
CA VAL A 216 2.65 18.13 -17.38
C VAL A 216 2.57 16.93 -16.46
N ASN A 217 2.14 15.78 -16.97
CA ASN A 217 2.20 14.52 -16.25
C ASN A 217 3.54 13.83 -16.53
N VAL A 218 4.24 13.44 -15.48
CA VAL A 218 5.55 12.78 -15.59
C VAL A 218 5.48 11.38 -15.03
N ILE A 219 6.05 10.42 -15.76
CA ILE A 219 6.23 9.03 -15.31
C ILE A 219 7.73 8.72 -15.34
N LEU A 220 8.28 8.29 -14.20
CA LEU A 220 9.67 7.82 -14.07
C LEU A 220 9.66 6.31 -13.85
N PHE A 221 10.41 5.56 -14.65
CA PHE A 221 10.40 4.10 -14.61
C PHE A 221 11.73 3.48 -15.05
N SER A 222 11.91 2.21 -14.72
CA SER A 222 13.04 1.39 -15.19
C SER A 222 12.54 -0.04 -15.40
N GLY A 223 12.76 -0.58 -16.61
CA GLY A 223 12.10 -1.82 -17.04
C GLY A 223 10.58 -1.72 -16.92
N ASN A 224 9.95 -2.69 -16.26
CA ASN A 224 8.51 -2.72 -16.03
C ASN A 224 8.07 -2.01 -14.73
N GLN A 225 9.00 -1.36 -14.02
CA GLN A 225 8.75 -0.78 -12.71
C GLN A 225 8.64 0.74 -12.77
N THR A 226 7.46 1.27 -12.46
CA THR A 226 7.24 2.71 -12.27
C THR A 226 7.64 3.14 -10.86
N PHE A 227 8.52 4.12 -10.75
CA PHE A 227 8.96 4.68 -9.48
C PHE A 227 8.24 5.97 -9.10
N PHE A 228 7.74 6.74 -10.07
CA PHE A 228 7.03 7.97 -9.81
C PHE A 228 6.03 8.25 -10.92
N SER A 229 4.86 8.76 -10.56
CA SER A 229 3.87 9.30 -11.49
C SER A 229 3.18 10.49 -10.84
N GLY A 230 3.16 11.64 -11.52
CA GLY A 230 2.49 12.82 -10.97
C GLY A 230 2.54 14.06 -11.85
N GLU A 231 1.71 15.04 -11.49
CA GLU A 231 1.65 16.34 -12.15
C GLU A 231 2.81 17.24 -11.71
N CYS A 232 3.47 17.84 -12.69
CA CYS A 232 4.64 18.68 -12.52
C CYS A 232 4.51 20.00 -13.28
N ARG A 233 5.20 21.02 -12.77
CA ARG A 233 5.43 22.31 -13.42
C ARG A 233 6.78 22.29 -14.13
N ILE A 234 6.85 22.86 -15.33
CA ILE A 234 8.13 23.17 -15.99
C ILE A 234 8.67 24.47 -15.38
N ILE A 235 9.86 24.42 -14.79
CA ILE A 235 10.55 25.60 -14.24
C ILE A 235 11.50 26.19 -15.26
N ARG A 236 12.13 25.34 -16.06
CA ARG A 236 13.14 25.75 -17.05
C ARG A 236 13.21 24.74 -18.19
N CYS A 237 13.44 25.21 -19.40
CA CYS A 237 13.76 24.35 -20.55
C CYS A 237 14.98 24.89 -21.30
N THR A 238 15.68 24.00 -22.03
CA THR A 238 16.71 24.39 -23.00
C THR A 238 16.13 24.51 -24.41
N GLN A 239 16.85 25.16 -25.31
CA GLN A 239 16.53 25.17 -26.74
C GLN A 239 17.09 23.92 -27.43
N GLY A 240 16.44 23.48 -28.51
CA GLY A 240 16.82 22.33 -29.32
C GLY A 240 15.67 21.80 -30.16
N GLN A 241 15.94 21.26 -31.36
CA GLN A 241 14.91 20.74 -32.26
C GLN A 241 14.56 19.27 -31.95
N ASN A 242 15.57 18.40 -31.83
CA ASN A 242 15.35 16.95 -31.63
C ASN A 242 15.45 16.53 -30.15
N THR A 243 16.16 17.31 -29.34
CA THR A 243 16.37 17.05 -27.91
C THR A 243 16.22 18.34 -27.12
N ARG A 244 15.49 18.29 -26.01
CA ARG A 244 15.38 19.41 -25.05
C ARG A 244 15.46 18.89 -23.62
N SER A 245 16.14 19.65 -22.76
CA SER A 245 16.16 19.38 -21.33
C SER A 245 15.12 20.22 -20.61
N TYR A 246 14.39 19.59 -19.68
CA TYR A 246 13.35 20.22 -18.86
C TYR A 246 13.68 20.04 -17.39
N VAL A 247 13.56 21.11 -16.62
CA VAL A 247 13.60 21.07 -15.15
C VAL A 247 12.16 21.13 -14.65
N LEU A 248 11.77 20.09 -13.92
CA LEU A 248 10.40 19.82 -13.51
C LEU A 248 10.30 19.81 -11.98
N GLU A 249 9.21 20.32 -11.44
CA GLU A 249 8.90 20.30 -10.02
C GLU A 249 7.49 19.74 -9.79
N SER A 250 7.34 18.85 -8.81
CA SER A 250 6.03 18.29 -8.45
C SER A 250 5.11 19.38 -7.91
N LEU A 251 3.89 19.43 -8.43
CA LEU A 251 2.87 20.37 -7.98
C LEU A 251 2.29 19.99 -6.61
N ARG A 252 2.29 18.69 -6.28
CA ARG A 252 1.65 18.18 -5.06
C ARG A 252 2.69 17.84 -3.99
N GLN A 253 2.50 18.40 -2.80
CA GLN A 253 3.27 18.06 -1.60
C GLN A 253 2.60 16.98 -0.73
N GLU A 254 1.37 16.60 -1.08
CA GLU A 254 0.59 15.53 -0.44
C GLU A 254 -0.30 14.85 -1.50
N ILE A 255 -0.32 13.52 -1.47
CA ILE A 255 -1.12 12.69 -2.37
C ILE A 255 -1.89 11.63 -1.58
N PRO A 256 -3.13 11.30 -1.99
CA PRO A 256 -3.84 10.15 -1.45
C PRO A 256 -3.40 8.88 -2.17
N ARG A 257 -2.86 7.89 -1.44
CA ARG A 257 -2.72 6.50 -1.94
C ARG A 257 -4.05 5.74 -1.82
N TYR A 258 -4.74 5.95 -0.70
CA TYR A 258 -6.04 5.35 -0.40
C TYR A 258 -7.07 6.47 -0.15
N ARG A 259 -8.37 6.13 -0.25
CA ARG A 259 -9.44 7.05 0.14
C ARG A 259 -9.20 7.55 1.56
N LYS A 260 -9.45 8.83 1.81
CA LYS A 260 -9.33 9.41 3.16
C LYS A 260 -10.34 8.70 4.05
N ALA A 261 -9.82 8.01 5.05
CA ALA A 261 -10.61 7.28 6.03
C ALA A 261 -10.90 8.16 7.26
N GLU A 262 -12.09 8.01 7.83
CA GLU A 262 -12.45 8.62 9.11
C GLU A 262 -11.67 7.97 10.26
N PHE A 263 -11.65 6.64 10.28
CA PHE A 263 -10.78 5.87 11.16
C PHE A 263 -9.38 5.80 10.56
N ARG A 264 -8.35 5.89 11.39
CA ARG A 264 -6.95 5.81 10.97
C ARG A 264 -6.23 4.74 11.77
N SER A 265 -5.27 4.09 11.12
CA SER A 265 -4.29 3.24 11.80
C SER A 265 -3.63 4.05 12.91
N GLN A 266 -3.56 3.45 14.09
CA GLN A 266 -2.99 4.14 15.24
C GLN A 266 -1.47 4.23 15.07
N ARG A 267 -0.93 5.44 15.12
CA ARG A 267 0.51 5.68 15.04
C ARG A 267 1.12 5.63 16.44
N GLN A 268 2.23 4.91 16.54
CA GLN A 268 3.02 4.74 17.75
C GLN A 268 4.39 5.39 17.55
N THR A 269 4.86 6.07 18.59
CA THR A 269 6.26 6.51 18.70
C THR A 269 6.99 5.49 19.55
N LEU A 270 7.93 4.77 18.96
CA LEU A 270 8.67 3.71 19.64
C LEU A 270 9.97 4.25 20.25
N ASN A 271 10.37 3.70 21.40
CA ASN A 271 11.64 3.96 22.04
C ASN A 271 12.36 2.65 22.39
N PRO A 272 13.51 2.32 21.77
CA PRO A 272 14.21 3.10 20.76
C PRO A 272 13.44 3.16 19.43
N SER A 273 13.56 4.28 18.71
CA SER A 273 12.91 4.44 17.40
C SER A 273 13.66 3.68 16.30
N PRO A 274 12.94 3.04 15.37
CA PRO A 274 13.56 2.31 14.27
C PRO A 274 14.15 3.26 13.20
N ASN A 275 14.95 2.70 12.30
CA ASN A 275 15.44 3.38 11.11
C ASN A 275 14.90 2.68 9.86
N ILE A 276 14.72 3.43 8.78
CA ILE A 276 14.60 2.83 7.45
C ILE A 276 15.95 2.87 6.74
N ASN A 277 16.28 1.78 6.05
CA ASN A 277 17.41 1.70 5.15
C ASN A 277 16.91 1.29 3.76
N PHE A 278 17.31 2.02 2.73
CA PHE A 278 16.95 1.66 1.37
C PHE A 278 17.98 2.18 0.36
N ARG A 279 17.93 1.61 -0.85
CA ARG A 279 18.65 2.15 -2.00
C ARG A 279 17.68 3.00 -2.82
N HIS A 280 17.94 4.30 -2.91
CA HIS A 280 17.04 5.23 -3.61
C HIS A 280 16.84 4.80 -5.06
N PRO A 281 15.59 4.64 -5.54
CA PRO A 281 15.32 4.01 -6.84
C PRO A 281 15.89 4.81 -8.02
N LEU A 282 15.89 6.15 -7.92
CA LEU A 282 16.33 7.03 -9.02
C LEU A 282 17.84 7.32 -9.01
N THR A 283 18.46 7.35 -7.82
CA THR A 283 19.85 7.82 -7.64
C THR A 283 20.79 6.70 -7.23
N ARG A 284 20.23 5.54 -6.86
CA ARG A 284 20.93 4.32 -6.44
C ARG A 284 21.82 4.48 -5.20
N LYS A 285 21.78 5.64 -4.53
CA LYS A 285 22.48 5.90 -3.26
C LYS A 285 21.78 5.18 -2.12
N ARG A 286 22.55 4.76 -1.12
CA ARG A 286 22.00 4.26 0.14
C ARG A 286 21.50 5.43 0.98
N VAL A 287 20.36 5.26 1.61
CA VAL A 287 19.70 6.25 2.45
C VAL A 287 19.33 5.59 3.77
N ASP A 288 19.66 6.26 4.87
CA ASP A 288 19.28 5.88 6.23
C ASP A 288 18.50 7.05 6.86
N LEU A 289 17.26 6.82 7.27
CA LEU A 289 16.40 7.85 7.87
C LEU A 289 15.77 7.34 9.17
N LYS A 290 15.67 8.24 10.14
CA LYS A 290 15.04 7.97 11.43
C LYS A 290 13.51 7.94 11.27
N VAL A 291 12.87 6.89 11.80
CA VAL A 291 11.41 6.82 11.90
C VAL A 291 10.95 7.62 13.10
N ILE A 292 9.97 8.50 12.89
CA ILE A 292 9.37 9.35 13.91
C ILE A 292 8.18 8.62 14.55
N ASP A 293 7.33 8.03 13.73
CA ASP A 293 6.20 7.21 14.17
C ASP A 293 5.85 6.14 13.12
N LEU A 294 5.13 5.10 13.57
CA LEU A 294 4.85 3.89 12.81
C LEU A 294 3.45 3.37 13.13
N SER A 295 2.80 2.78 12.14
CA SER A 295 1.51 2.09 12.23
C SER A 295 1.53 0.87 11.30
N GLY A 296 0.52 0.00 11.37
CA GLY A 296 0.45 -1.15 10.48
C GLY A 296 0.29 -0.81 8.99
N SER A 297 -0.20 0.40 8.65
CA SER A 297 -0.38 0.83 7.25
C SER A 297 0.71 1.76 6.72
N GLY A 298 1.67 2.20 7.55
CA GLY A 298 2.67 3.18 7.15
C GLY A 298 3.41 3.83 8.30
N PHE A 299 4.40 4.67 7.97
CA PHE A 299 5.27 5.36 8.92
C PHE A 299 5.59 6.78 8.49
N SER A 300 6.23 7.54 9.37
CA SER A 300 6.83 8.85 9.05
C SER A 300 8.31 8.88 9.37
N VAL A 301 9.07 9.59 8.56
CA VAL A 301 10.51 9.81 8.73
C VAL A 301 10.85 11.30 8.71
N GLU A 302 12.04 11.62 9.22
CA GLU A 302 12.59 12.97 9.18
C GLU A 302 13.79 13.05 8.23
N GLU A 303 13.83 14.06 7.36
CA GLU A 303 14.99 14.39 6.51
C GLU A 303 15.37 15.88 6.66
N ASP A 304 16.64 16.21 6.37
CA ASP A 304 17.09 17.62 6.29
C ASP A 304 16.65 18.23 4.95
N GLU A 305 16.21 19.49 4.95
CA GLU A 305 15.74 20.16 3.73
C GLU A 305 16.81 20.23 2.62
N ASN A 306 18.09 20.37 2.97
CA ASN A 306 19.16 20.51 2.00
C ASN A 306 19.62 19.15 1.44
N THR A 307 19.34 18.06 2.15
CA THR A 307 19.71 16.70 1.74
C THR A 307 18.50 15.82 1.44
N ALA A 308 17.32 16.42 1.27
CA ALA A 308 16.06 15.73 1.08
C ALA A 308 16.08 14.85 -0.19
N VAL A 309 15.58 13.63 -0.05
CA VAL A 309 15.52 12.63 -1.12
C VAL A 309 14.11 12.11 -1.37
N LEU A 310 13.16 12.40 -0.49
CA LEU A 310 11.79 11.88 -0.60
C LEU A 310 10.86 12.88 -1.31
N LEU A 311 10.37 12.48 -2.49
CA LEU A 311 9.38 13.22 -3.26
C LEU A 311 7.99 12.57 -3.10
N PRO A 312 6.91 13.30 -2.78
CA PRO A 312 5.55 12.74 -2.77
C PRO A 312 5.19 12.09 -4.11
N GLY A 313 4.71 10.86 -4.09
CA GLY A 313 4.49 10.03 -5.28
C GLY A 313 5.57 8.98 -5.52
N LEU A 314 6.78 9.17 -4.97
CA LEU A 314 7.89 8.24 -5.13
C LEU A 314 7.57 6.88 -4.47
N ILE A 315 7.71 5.81 -5.23
CA ILE A 315 7.63 4.42 -4.79
C ILE A 315 9.04 3.95 -4.45
N LEU A 316 9.22 3.52 -3.20
CA LEU A 316 10.39 2.84 -2.70
C LEU A 316 10.11 1.33 -2.74
N PRO A 317 10.69 0.60 -3.69
CA PRO A 317 10.32 -0.80 -3.93
C PRO A 317 10.83 -1.77 -2.87
N SER A 318 11.88 -1.39 -2.14
CA SER A 318 12.47 -2.18 -1.08
C SER A 318 13.02 -1.25 -0.01
N ILE A 319 12.46 -1.36 1.19
CA ILE A 319 12.87 -0.67 2.40
C ILE A 319 13.08 -1.74 3.46
N GLU A 320 14.22 -1.70 4.13
CA GLU A 320 14.46 -2.46 5.33
C GLU A 320 14.17 -1.56 6.55
N LEU A 321 13.15 -1.89 7.33
CA LEU A 321 12.84 -1.22 8.58
C LEU A 321 13.56 -1.97 9.72
N ARG A 322 14.51 -1.29 10.36
CA ARG A 322 15.40 -1.86 11.38
C ARG A 322 15.02 -1.39 12.78
N PHE A 323 14.71 -2.36 13.64
CA PHE A 323 14.45 -2.18 15.06
C PHE A 323 15.65 -2.71 15.83
N SER A 324 16.40 -1.81 16.47
CA SER A 324 17.64 -2.12 17.18
C SER A 324 18.55 -3.10 16.39
N SER A 325 19.22 -4.04 17.05
CA SER A 325 20.06 -5.06 16.40
C SER A 325 19.33 -6.36 16.08
N SER A 326 18.11 -6.57 16.60
CA SER A 326 17.48 -7.91 16.64
C SER A 326 16.34 -8.13 15.64
N PHE A 327 15.63 -7.09 15.22
CA PHE A 327 14.45 -7.25 14.37
C PHE A 327 14.51 -6.34 13.13
N LYS A 328 14.29 -6.95 11.96
CA LYS A 328 14.24 -6.26 10.69
C LYS A 328 13.06 -6.79 9.90
N LEU A 329 12.44 -5.92 9.10
CA LEU A 329 11.42 -6.31 8.14
C LEU A 329 11.62 -5.58 6.82
N ASN A 330 11.23 -6.24 5.74
CA ASN A 330 11.25 -5.68 4.40
C ASN A 330 9.85 -5.29 3.94
N CYS A 331 9.74 -4.10 3.33
CA CYS A 331 8.49 -3.68 2.72
C CYS A 331 8.74 -2.77 1.52
N SER A 332 7.70 -2.57 0.71
CA SER A 332 7.64 -1.47 -0.25
C SER A 332 6.72 -0.38 0.28
N ALA A 333 7.04 0.88 -0.03
CA ALA A 333 6.22 2.00 0.42
C ALA A 333 6.18 3.13 -0.62
N GLN A 334 5.15 3.95 -0.56
CA GLN A 334 5.05 5.18 -1.35
C GLN A 334 5.05 6.40 -0.44
N VAL A 335 5.83 7.40 -0.83
CA VAL A 335 5.83 8.71 -0.16
C VAL A 335 4.49 9.39 -0.44
N VAL A 336 3.70 9.64 0.59
CA VAL A 336 2.36 10.23 0.48
C VAL A 336 2.31 11.70 0.84
N PHE A 337 3.23 12.20 1.66
CA PHE A 337 3.34 13.63 1.94
C PHE A 337 4.75 14.03 2.33
N ARG A 338 5.03 15.33 2.17
CA ARG A 338 6.23 16.01 2.65
C ARG A 338 5.82 17.36 3.25
N LYS A 339 6.15 17.60 4.52
CA LYS A 339 5.76 18.82 5.25
C LYS A 339 6.92 19.34 6.10
N PRO A 340 7.08 20.67 6.27
CA PRO A 340 8.03 21.21 7.25
C PRO A 340 7.73 20.69 8.66
N SER A 341 8.77 20.32 9.40
CA SER A 341 8.67 19.95 10.81
C SER A 341 8.50 21.21 11.67
N LYS A 342 7.51 21.23 12.56
CA LYS A 342 7.18 22.43 13.37
C LYS A 342 8.01 22.58 14.65
N ASP A 343 8.69 21.51 15.09
CA ASP A 343 9.15 21.37 16.49
C ASP A 343 10.67 21.42 16.70
N LYS A 344 11.49 21.79 15.70
CA LYS A 344 12.96 21.76 15.85
C LYS A 344 13.65 23.01 15.29
N MET A 345 14.71 23.44 15.97
CA MET A 345 15.69 24.40 15.44
C MET A 345 16.38 23.78 14.23
N GLY A 346 15.95 24.15 13.02
CA GLY A 346 16.50 23.67 11.75
C GLY A 346 15.41 23.39 10.73
N LYS A 347 15.76 23.47 9.44
CA LYS A 347 14.85 23.20 8.32
C LYS A 347 14.70 21.69 8.11
N ARG A 348 13.96 21.02 9.00
CA ARG A 348 13.65 19.59 8.87
C ARG A 348 12.32 19.37 8.20
N LEU A 349 12.22 18.26 7.48
CA LEU A 349 11.03 17.83 6.77
C LEU A 349 10.54 16.52 7.35
N ARG A 350 9.24 16.43 7.51
CA ARG A 350 8.55 15.20 7.84
C ARG A 350 7.92 14.62 6.59
N CYS A 351 8.30 13.39 6.27
CA CYS A 351 7.80 12.65 5.13
C CYS A 351 6.94 11.47 5.62
N GLY A 352 5.75 11.31 5.08
CA GLY A 352 4.87 10.18 5.35
C GLY A 352 4.98 9.14 4.26
N LEU A 353 5.07 7.87 4.65
CA LEU A 353 5.12 6.74 3.74
C LEU A 353 3.97 5.77 4.05
N ALA A 354 3.26 5.34 3.02
CA ALA A 354 2.24 4.29 3.11
C ALA A 354 2.85 2.97 2.63
N ILE A 355 2.70 1.91 3.42
CA ILE A 355 3.14 0.55 3.01
C ILE A 355 2.24 0.10 1.86
N ILE A 356 2.86 -0.41 0.80
CA ILE A 356 2.17 -0.97 -0.37
C ILE A 356 2.22 -2.49 -0.34
N ASP A 357 3.36 -3.05 0.03
CA ASP A 357 3.57 -4.49 0.07
C ASP A 357 4.54 -4.87 1.19
N VAL A 358 4.30 -6.04 1.78
CA VAL A 358 5.06 -6.65 2.88
C VAL A 358 4.59 -8.09 3.02
N THR A 359 5.46 -9.01 3.42
CA THR A 359 5.04 -10.41 3.63
C THR A 359 4.08 -10.51 4.82
N ALA A 360 3.17 -11.49 4.80
CA ALA A 360 2.20 -11.67 5.88
C ALA A 360 2.89 -11.91 7.23
N VAL A 361 3.96 -12.71 7.25
CA VAL A 361 4.74 -13.02 8.45
C VAL A 361 5.39 -11.75 9.04
N GLU A 362 6.04 -10.94 8.22
CA GLU A 362 6.68 -9.69 8.68
C GLU A 362 5.66 -8.67 9.17
N HIS A 363 4.52 -8.56 8.48
CA HIS A 363 3.45 -7.62 8.86
C HIS A 363 2.82 -7.99 10.21
N VAL A 364 2.57 -9.28 10.44
CA VAL A 364 2.03 -9.77 11.72
C VAL A 364 3.00 -9.52 12.86
N LYS A 365 4.32 -9.74 12.66
CA LYS A 365 5.34 -9.39 13.65
C LYS A 365 5.34 -7.91 13.98
N LEU A 366 5.26 -7.05 12.96
CA LEU A 366 5.12 -5.60 13.14
C LEU A 366 3.87 -5.25 13.96
N LEU A 367 2.72 -5.81 13.61
CA LEU A 367 1.46 -5.55 14.31
C LEU A 367 1.51 -6.04 15.75
N GLY A 368 2.14 -7.18 16.03
CA GLY A 368 2.30 -7.70 17.39
C GLY A 368 3.06 -6.72 18.28
N MET A 369 4.18 -6.19 17.78
CA MET A 369 4.94 -5.16 18.49
C MET A 369 4.13 -3.87 18.67
N LEU A 370 3.41 -3.40 17.64
CA LEU A 370 2.63 -2.17 17.71
C LEU A 370 1.42 -2.29 18.65
N HIS A 371 0.75 -3.44 18.66
CA HIS A 371 -0.35 -3.74 19.57
C HIS A 371 0.15 -3.77 21.02
N GLN A 372 1.28 -4.44 21.27
CA GLN A 372 1.87 -4.51 22.61
C GLN A 372 2.42 -3.16 23.09
N ALA A 373 3.02 -2.36 22.20
CA ALA A 373 3.48 -1.01 22.52
C ALA A 373 2.33 -0.08 22.95
N LYS A 374 1.14 -0.28 22.37
CA LYS A 374 -0.08 0.43 22.77
C LYS A 374 -0.62 -0.09 24.10
N ASP A 375 -0.64 -1.41 24.26
CA ASP A 375 -1.24 -2.10 25.38
C ASP A 375 -0.39 -3.33 25.71
N LYS A 376 0.37 -3.23 26.81
CA LYS A 376 1.30 -4.27 27.27
C LYS A 376 0.67 -5.65 27.50
N ASN A 377 -0.66 -5.70 27.64
CA ASN A 377 -1.42 -6.93 27.88
C ASN A 377 -1.97 -7.54 26.59
N SER A 378 -1.77 -6.89 25.44
CA SER A 378 -2.24 -7.35 24.13
C SER A 378 -1.12 -8.09 23.36
N TYR A 379 -1.39 -9.34 23.00
CA TYR A 379 -0.45 -10.23 22.32
C TYR A 379 -1.07 -10.79 21.04
N LEU A 380 -0.30 -10.77 19.96
CA LEU A 380 -0.69 -11.30 18.65
C LEU A 380 0.35 -12.34 18.23
N CYS A 381 -0.11 -13.56 17.97
CA CYS A 381 0.72 -14.67 17.53
C CYS A 381 1.99 -14.87 18.40
N SER A 382 1.87 -14.67 19.71
CA SER A 382 2.95 -14.92 20.66
C SER A 382 3.00 -16.39 21.06
N ASP A 383 4.16 -16.82 21.54
CA ASP A 383 4.30 -18.09 22.24
C ASP A 383 3.37 -18.12 23.46
N ILE A 384 2.74 -19.26 23.69
CA ILE A 384 1.78 -19.49 24.76
C ILE A 384 1.97 -20.89 25.33
N ASP A 385 1.83 -21.02 26.65
CA ASP A 385 1.70 -22.33 27.28
C ASP A 385 0.33 -22.94 26.92
N LEU A 386 0.36 -24.08 26.25
CA LEU A 386 -0.86 -24.74 25.79
C LEU A 386 -1.69 -25.27 26.95
N ASP A 387 -1.09 -25.65 28.08
CA ASP A 387 -1.85 -26.11 29.24
C ASP A 387 -2.61 -24.96 29.89
N ASP A 388 -2.01 -23.77 29.97
CA ASP A 388 -2.72 -22.54 30.39
C ASP A 388 -3.86 -22.18 29.42
N LEU A 389 -3.65 -22.37 28.12
CA LEU A 389 -4.69 -22.15 27.11
C LEU A 389 -5.87 -23.11 27.29
N TRP A 390 -5.59 -24.39 27.54
CA TRP A 390 -6.63 -25.40 27.78
C TRP A 390 -7.38 -25.11 29.08
N ASP A 391 -6.68 -24.82 30.18
CA ASP A 391 -7.29 -24.41 31.45
C ASP A 391 -8.25 -23.22 31.24
N PHE A 392 -7.78 -22.19 30.52
CA PHE A 392 -8.60 -21.04 30.15
C PHE A 392 -9.86 -21.43 29.36
N PHE A 393 -9.76 -22.33 28.38
CA PHE A 393 -10.92 -22.78 27.60
C PHE A 393 -11.96 -23.54 28.44
N PHE A 394 -11.53 -24.32 29.43
CA PHE A 394 -12.44 -24.99 30.36
C PHE A 394 -13.06 -23.99 31.34
N GLU A 395 -12.26 -23.13 31.98
CA GLU A 395 -12.75 -22.18 32.98
C GLU A 395 -13.75 -21.16 32.40
N THR A 396 -13.51 -20.70 31.18
CA THR A 396 -14.42 -19.76 30.50
C THR A 396 -15.72 -20.42 30.01
N GLY A 397 -15.85 -21.74 30.13
CA GLY A 397 -16.99 -22.51 29.61
C GLY A 397 -17.02 -22.59 28.08
N PHE A 398 -15.92 -22.21 27.40
CA PHE A 398 -15.79 -22.37 25.96
C PHE A 398 -15.79 -23.86 25.56
N VAL A 399 -15.18 -24.69 26.41
CA VAL A 399 -15.31 -26.16 26.41
C VAL A 399 -16.24 -26.59 27.55
N TYR A 400 -17.54 -26.63 27.27
CA TYR A 400 -18.56 -27.12 28.21
C TYR A 400 -18.71 -28.66 28.16
N PRO A 401 -19.32 -29.31 29.17
CA PRO A 401 -19.30 -30.78 29.31
C PRO A 401 -19.75 -31.56 28.06
N SER A 402 -20.85 -31.18 27.42
CA SER A 402 -21.32 -31.88 26.21
C SER A 402 -20.46 -31.63 24.98
N LYS A 403 -19.71 -30.51 24.92
CA LYS A 403 -18.67 -30.30 23.90
C LYS A 403 -17.46 -31.18 24.18
N TYR A 404 -17.00 -31.24 25.42
CA TYR A 404 -15.88 -32.11 25.79
C TYR A 404 -16.19 -33.59 25.52
N ALA A 405 -17.43 -34.03 25.76
CA ALA A 405 -17.87 -35.39 25.41
C ALA A 405 -17.67 -35.73 23.91
N GLN A 406 -17.73 -34.73 23.02
CA GLN A 406 -17.44 -34.91 21.59
C GLN A 406 -15.94 -34.92 21.30
N LEU A 407 -15.17 -34.09 22.01
CA LEU A 407 -13.74 -33.89 21.75
C LEU A 407 -12.83 -34.94 22.42
N HIS A 408 -13.21 -35.50 23.57
CA HIS A 408 -12.31 -36.28 24.42
C HIS A 408 -11.72 -37.53 23.77
N LYS A 409 -12.43 -38.11 22.79
CA LYS A 409 -11.98 -39.30 22.03
C LYS A 409 -10.71 -39.00 21.23
N ASN A 410 -10.58 -37.76 20.74
CA ASN A 410 -9.49 -37.33 19.85
C ASN A 410 -8.59 -36.29 20.51
N LYS A 411 -8.52 -36.29 21.86
CA LYS A 411 -7.80 -35.27 22.65
C LYS A 411 -6.33 -35.10 22.27
N ALA A 412 -5.65 -36.19 21.92
CA ALA A 412 -4.23 -36.17 21.58
C ALA A 412 -4.00 -35.45 20.25
N GLU A 413 -4.77 -35.82 19.22
CA GLU A 413 -4.74 -35.19 17.89
C GLU A 413 -5.11 -33.71 17.96
N ILE A 414 -6.14 -33.35 18.75
CA ILE A 414 -6.54 -31.95 18.95
C ILE A 414 -5.38 -31.15 19.58
N ARG A 415 -4.70 -31.70 20.59
CA ARG A 415 -3.55 -31.02 21.22
C ARG A 415 -2.41 -30.83 20.23
N GLU A 416 -2.12 -31.83 19.40
CA GLU A 416 -1.12 -31.73 18.34
C GLU A 416 -1.48 -30.65 17.29
N THR A 417 -2.75 -30.58 16.86
CA THR A 417 -3.24 -29.53 15.96
C THR A 417 -3.01 -28.13 16.55
N TYR A 418 -3.31 -27.93 17.83
CA TYR A 418 -3.10 -26.65 18.50
C TYR A 418 -1.62 -26.32 18.67
N GLU A 419 -0.78 -27.29 19.02
CA GLU A 419 0.66 -27.11 19.07
C GLU A 419 1.19 -26.61 17.72
N LYS A 420 0.82 -27.26 16.61
CA LYS A 420 1.20 -26.81 15.27
C LYS A 420 0.70 -25.40 14.97
N LEU A 421 -0.58 -25.11 15.23
CA LEU A 421 -1.20 -23.81 14.92
C LEU A 421 -0.57 -22.65 15.70
N TYR A 422 -0.26 -22.85 16.98
CA TYR A 422 0.13 -21.77 17.89
C TYR A 422 1.65 -21.61 18.02
N THR A 423 2.43 -22.67 17.83
CA THR A 423 3.91 -22.61 17.95
C THR A 423 4.60 -22.43 16.61
N ARG A 424 4.04 -22.97 15.51
CA ARG A 424 4.68 -22.92 14.18
C ARG A 424 4.23 -21.74 13.34
N SER A 425 3.39 -20.85 13.90
CA SER A 425 2.91 -19.58 13.33
C SER A 425 2.61 -19.66 11.83
N PRO A 426 1.72 -20.57 11.40
CA PRO A 426 1.54 -20.84 9.99
C PRO A 426 0.87 -19.65 9.31
N GLU A 427 1.18 -19.38 8.03
CA GLU A 427 0.61 -18.26 7.29
C GLU A 427 -0.92 -18.25 7.26
N ILE A 428 -1.52 -19.41 7.51
CA ILE A 428 -2.96 -19.71 7.53
C ILE A 428 -3.66 -19.41 8.87
N ALA A 429 -2.97 -19.15 9.99
CA ALA A 429 -3.63 -18.99 11.30
C ALA A 429 -3.07 -17.82 12.12
N ARG A 430 -3.94 -17.14 12.88
CA ARG A 430 -3.57 -16.08 13.81
C ARG A 430 -4.34 -16.23 15.12
N HIS A 431 -3.67 -15.97 16.24
CA HIS A 431 -4.29 -15.93 17.56
C HIS A 431 -4.01 -14.61 18.27
N PHE A 432 -4.98 -14.22 19.08
CA PHE A 432 -5.02 -12.97 19.83
C PHE A 432 -5.24 -13.30 21.30
N ILE A 433 -4.33 -12.86 22.14
CA ILE A 433 -4.36 -13.11 23.58
C ILE A 433 -4.40 -11.76 24.28
N TYR A 434 -5.28 -11.66 25.26
CA TYR A 434 -5.22 -10.62 26.26
C TYR A 434 -4.83 -11.27 27.59
N GLN A 435 -3.65 -10.96 28.11
CA GLN A 435 -3.11 -11.57 29.31
C GLN A 435 -2.53 -10.54 30.29
N ASP A 436 -2.62 -10.84 31.57
CA ASP A 436 -2.04 -10.03 32.65
C ASP A 436 -1.27 -10.94 33.61
N ASN A 437 0.01 -10.64 33.85
CA ASN A 437 0.92 -11.46 34.66
C ASN A 437 0.92 -12.96 34.30
N GLY A 438 0.88 -13.28 33.00
CA GLY A 438 0.83 -14.65 32.48
C GLY A 438 -0.57 -15.28 32.47
N ALA A 439 -1.54 -14.71 33.19
CA ALA A 439 -2.91 -15.23 33.17
C ALA A 439 -3.66 -14.78 31.91
N ILE A 440 -4.13 -15.74 31.13
CA ILE A 440 -4.98 -15.47 29.95
C ILE A 440 -6.34 -14.97 30.44
N LEU A 441 -6.75 -13.80 29.97
CA LEU A 441 -8.03 -13.17 30.30
C LEU A 441 -8.99 -13.16 29.11
N GLY A 442 -8.46 -13.11 27.89
CA GLY A 442 -9.23 -13.13 26.65
C GLY A 442 -8.48 -13.83 25.53
N HIS A 443 -9.22 -14.52 24.67
CA HIS A 443 -8.68 -15.23 23.51
C HIS A 443 -9.61 -15.07 22.30
N MET A 444 -9.01 -14.95 21.13
CA MET A 444 -9.69 -15.10 19.85
C MET A 444 -8.70 -15.67 18.82
N ALA A 445 -9.19 -16.42 17.84
CA ALA A 445 -8.38 -16.94 16.75
C ALA A 445 -9.03 -16.65 15.40
N MET A 446 -8.24 -16.74 14.34
CA MET A 446 -8.70 -16.73 12.95
C MET A 446 -7.86 -17.66 12.09
N VAL A 447 -8.52 -18.31 11.14
CA VAL A 447 -7.88 -19.19 10.16
C VAL A 447 -8.29 -18.76 8.76
N ARG A 448 -7.34 -18.71 7.82
CA ARG A 448 -7.57 -18.47 6.41
C ARG A 448 -8.09 -19.75 5.76
N PHE A 449 -9.40 -19.98 5.87
CA PHE A 449 -10.02 -21.21 5.37
C PHE A 449 -10.44 -21.14 3.89
N TRP A 450 -10.50 -19.92 3.34
CA TRP A 450 -10.76 -19.62 1.93
C TRP A 450 -9.73 -18.61 1.40
N LYS A 451 -9.57 -18.52 0.09
CA LYS A 451 -8.46 -17.81 -0.61
C LYS A 451 -8.37 -16.33 -0.25
N SER A 452 -9.51 -15.69 -0.03
CA SER A 452 -9.63 -14.26 0.28
C SER A 452 -10.39 -13.98 1.58
N ALA A 453 -10.69 -15.03 2.38
CA ALA A 453 -11.53 -14.91 3.55
C ALA A 453 -10.93 -15.58 4.79
N TRP A 454 -10.96 -14.84 5.90
CA TRP A 454 -10.52 -15.32 7.20
C TRP A 454 -11.70 -15.65 8.10
N LEU A 455 -11.77 -16.90 8.54
CA LEU A 455 -12.75 -17.38 9.50
C LEU A 455 -12.28 -17.07 10.91
N THR A 456 -12.95 -16.14 11.57
CA THR A 456 -12.76 -15.85 12.99
C THR A 456 -13.53 -16.84 13.86
N HIS A 457 -12.90 -17.30 14.93
CA HIS A 457 -13.39 -18.37 15.78
C HIS A 457 -12.77 -18.31 17.18
N HIS A 458 -13.23 -19.21 18.06
CA HIS A 458 -12.68 -19.43 19.41
C HIS A 458 -12.64 -18.18 20.30
N HIS A 459 -13.66 -17.33 20.19
CA HIS A 459 -13.82 -16.15 21.04
C HIS A 459 -14.24 -16.54 22.47
N ALA A 460 -13.35 -16.31 23.44
CA ALA A 460 -13.56 -16.64 24.84
C ALA A 460 -12.94 -15.58 25.77
N ALA A 461 -13.47 -15.45 26.99
CA ALA A 461 -12.98 -14.48 27.97
C ALA A 461 -13.37 -14.82 29.42
N ARG A 462 -12.45 -14.62 30.37
CA ARG A 462 -12.66 -14.71 31.82
C ARG A 462 -13.38 -13.45 32.33
N LYS A 463 -14.70 -13.39 32.17
CA LYS A 463 -15.51 -12.22 32.57
C LYS A 463 -15.41 -11.90 34.06
N SER A 464 -15.27 -12.92 34.90
CA SER A 464 -15.09 -12.80 36.35
C SER A 464 -13.85 -12.00 36.74
N ALA A 465 -12.75 -12.19 36.00
CA ALA A 465 -11.49 -11.48 36.23
C ALA A 465 -11.46 -10.10 35.55
N LEU A 466 -11.90 -10.02 34.28
CA LEU A 466 -11.97 -8.76 33.54
C LEU A 466 -13.16 -8.75 32.57
N ASN A 467 -14.20 -8.00 32.93
CA ASN A 467 -15.43 -7.88 32.16
C ASN A 467 -15.23 -7.45 30.69
N ARG A 468 -14.12 -6.76 30.37
CA ARG A 468 -13.84 -6.22 29.04
C ARG A 468 -12.89 -7.08 28.19
N ALA A 469 -12.30 -8.16 28.72
CA ALA A 469 -11.29 -8.93 28.00
C ALA A 469 -11.75 -9.43 26.61
N GLY A 470 -13.00 -9.88 26.50
CA GLY A 470 -13.58 -10.28 25.21
C GLY A 470 -13.70 -9.14 24.19
N LEU A 471 -13.91 -7.90 24.63
CA LEU A 471 -13.91 -6.72 23.77
C LEU A 471 -12.49 -6.29 23.39
N MET A 472 -11.50 -6.57 24.24
CA MET A 472 -10.10 -6.22 23.96
C MET A 472 -9.54 -7.08 22.83
N VAL A 473 -9.76 -8.41 22.86
CA VAL A 473 -9.36 -9.28 21.73
C VAL A 473 -10.16 -8.97 20.46
N LEU A 474 -11.42 -8.51 20.58
CA LEU A 474 -12.21 -8.03 19.44
C LEU A 474 -11.63 -6.73 18.84
N ASP A 475 -11.16 -5.79 19.66
CA ASP A 475 -10.46 -4.58 19.20
C ASP A 475 -9.11 -4.95 18.54
N GLN A 476 -8.37 -5.92 19.09
CA GLN A 476 -7.11 -6.39 18.50
C GLN A 476 -7.32 -6.95 17.09
N ILE A 477 -8.27 -7.88 16.89
CA ILE A 477 -8.55 -8.43 15.55
C ILE A 477 -9.05 -7.35 14.59
N SER A 478 -9.88 -6.42 15.07
CA SER A 478 -10.39 -5.30 14.27
C SER A 478 -9.25 -4.43 13.74
N ARG A 479 -8.27 -4.11 14.59
CA ARG A 479 -7.09 -3.31 14.21
C ARG A 479 -6.19 -4.07 13.24
N LEU A 480 -5.96 -5.35 13.48
CA LEU A 480 -5.20 -6.19 12.56
C LEU A 480 -5.83 -6.16 11.18
N VAL A 481 -7.14 -6.43 11.08
CA VAL A 481 -7.83 -6.44 9.79
C VAL A 481 -7.71 -5.08 9.12
N TYR A 482 -7.97 -3.98 9.84
CA TYR A 482 -7.87 -2.62 9.28
C TYR A 482 -6.51 -2.27 8.70
N ASP A 483 -5.45 -2.66 9.40
CA ASP A 483 -4.08 -2.38 8.99
C ASP A 483 -3.59 -3.32 7.86
N SER A 484 -4.32 -4.42 7.62
CA SER A 484 -3.88 -5.53 6.76
C SER A 484 -4.67 -5.68 5.48
N TYR A 485 -5.97 -5.34 5.44
CA TYR A 485 -6.86 -5.71 4.32
C TYR A 485 -6.43 -5.15 2.96
N ARG A 486 -5.62 -4.09 2.93
CA ARG A 486 -5.10 -3.50 1.69
C ARG A 486 -3.86 -4.19 1.14
N LEU A 487 -3.24 -5.06 1.94
CA LEU A 487 -2.05 -5.79 1.58
C LEU A 487 -2.46 -7.10 0.92
N ARG A 488 -2.06 -7.28 -0.35
CA ARG A 488 -2.43 -8.47 -1.13
C ARG A 488 -1.98 -9.77 -0.45
N SER A 489 -0.79 -9.76 0.16
CA SER A 489 -0.22 -10.87 0.91
C SER A 489 -1.06 -11.34 2.10
N MET A 490 -1.98 -10.50 2.59
CA MET A 490 -2.82 -10.83 3.74
C MET A 490 -4.10 -11.59 3.36
N HIS A 491 -4.49 -11.62 2.07
CA HIS A 491 -5.63 -12.41 1.60
C HIS A 491 -6.92 -12.16 2.39
N MET A 492 -7.24 -10.88 2.62
CA MET A 492 -8.20 -10.46 3.65
C MET A 492 -9.29 -9.55 3.08
N ASP A 493 -9.84 -9.92 1.92
CA ASP A 493 -10.97 -9.21 1.32
C ASP A 493 -12.23 -9.35 2.19
N TYR A 494 -12.38 -10.52 2.82
CA TYR A 494 -13.52 -10.85 3.67
C TYR A 494 -13.11 -11.29 5.08
N LEU A 495 -13.91 -10.89 6.06
CA LEU A 495 -13.89 -11.44 7.41
C LEU A 495 -15.18 -12.25 7.61
N VAL A 496 -15.03 -13.47 8.14
CA VAL A 496 -16.12 -14.44 8.27
C VAL A 496 -16.23 -14.90 9.71
N CYS A 497 -17.44 -15.14 10.21
CA CYS A 497 -17.64 -15.85 11.46
C CYS A 497 -18.94 -16.65 11.44
N TYR A 498 -18.94 -17.77 12.16
CA TYR A 498 -20.16 -18.47 12.50
C TYR A 498 -20.55 -18.14 13.94
N TYR A 499 -21.81 -17.79 14.16
CA TYR A 499 -22.32 -17.59 15.50
C TYR A 499 -23.76 -18.10 15.64
N ARG A 500 -24.14 -18.51 16.85
CA ARG A 500 -25.52 -18.88 17.15
C ARG A 500 -26.35 -17.62 17.38
N PRO A 501 -27.47 -17.38 16.69
CA PRO A 501 -28.27 -16.17 16.84
C PRO A 501 -28.82 -15.98 18.26
N GLN A 502 -29.01 -17.08 19.01
CA GLN A 502 -29.46 -17.06 20.40
C GLN A 502 -28.38 -16.50 21.36
N ASN A 503 -27.11 -16.51 20.96
CA ASN A 503 -26.03 -15.92 21.75
C ASN A 503 -26.07 -14.40 21.66
N ARG A 504 -26.54 -13.75 22.74
CA ARG A 504 -26.76 -12.29 22.80
C ARG A 504 -25.55 -11.44 22.41
N PHE A 505 -24.34 -11.84 22.81
CA PHE A 505 -23.12 -11.08 22.52
C PHE A 505 -22.78 -11.06 21.02
N PRO A 506 -22.47 -12.20 20.36
CA PRO A 506 -22.11 -12.19 18.94
C PRO A 506 -23.27 -11.71 18.07
N ASN A 507 -24.53 -12.00 18.43
CA ASN A 507 -25.66 -11.47 17.67
C ASN A 507 -25.75 -9.93 17.72
N ARG A 508 -25.49 -9.33 18.90
CA ARG A 508 -25.42 -7.87 19.04
C ARG A 508 -24.23 -7.26 18.28
N ILE A 509 -23.10 -7.94 18.22
CA ILE A 509 -21.93 -7.44 17.49
C ILE A 509 -22.11 -7.64 15.99
N PHE A 510 -22.11 -8.88 15.51
CA PHE A 510 -22.06 -9.21 14.09
C PHE A 510 -23.40 -8.98 13.39
N GLY A 511 -24.49 -9.50 13.97
CA GLY A 511 -25.85 -9.23 13.47
C GLY A 511 -26.19 -7.73 13.55
N GLY A 512 -25.75 -7.07 14.61
CA GLY A 512 -25.88 -5.61 14.76
C GLY A 512 -25.11 -4.81 13.72
N VAL A 513 -23.89 -5.21 13.37
CA VAL A 513 -23.13 -4.61 12.26
C VAL A 513 -23.86 -4.79 10.94
N ALA A 514 -24.32 -6.02 10.64
CA ALA A 514 -25.03 -6.30 9.39
C ALA A 514 -26.30 -5.42 9.28
N GLY A 515 -27.08 -5.33 10.36
CA GLY A 515 -28.24 -4.44 10.42
C GLY A 515 -27.91 -2.94 10.34
N TYR A 516 -26.75 -2.51 10.86
CA TYR A 516 -26.31 -1.12 10.76
C TYR A 516 -25.85 -0.74 9.36
N ILE A 517 -25.11 -1.64 8.67
CA ILE A 517 -24.67 -1.43 7.28
C ILE A 517 -25.87 -1.52 6.33
N ASN A 518 -26.82 -2.41 6.60
CA ASN A 518 -28.06 -2.60 5.85
C ASN A 518 -27.85 -2.74 4.33
N ASN A 519 -26.79 -3.46 3.94
CA ASN A 519 -26.46 -3.74 2.55
C ASN A 519 -25.85 -5.15 2.48
N PRO A 520 -26.60 -6.17 2.00
CA PRO A 520 -26.12 -7.55 1.96
C PRO A 520 -24.88 -7.73 1.08
N LYS A 521 -24.70 -6.89 0.04
CA LYS A 521 -23.49 -6.88 -0.80
C LYS A 521 -22.26 -6.27 -0.12
N GLY A 522 -22.44 -5.69 1.07
CA GLY A 522 -21.36 -5.19 1.91
C GLY A 522 -21.14 -6.03 3.17
N CYS A 523 -22.23 -6.48 3.79
CA CYS A 523 -22.21 -7.33 4.97
C CYS A 523 -23.47 -8.20 5.00
N SER A 524 -23.32 -9.53 4.90
CA SER A 524 -24.43 -10.49 4.84
C SER A 524 -24.47 -11.39 6.07
N VAL A 525 -25.66 -11.93 6.34
CA VAL A 525 -25.90 -12.96 7.36
C VAL A 525 -26.75 -14.06 6.74
N ASP A 526 -26.17 -15.24 6.58
CA ASP A 526 -26.82 -16.41 5.99
C ASP A 526 -27.06 -17.47 7.07
N SER A 527 -28.30 -17.91 7.27
CA SER A 527 -28.66 -18.82 8.38
C SER A 527 -28.66 -20.29 7.94
N PHE A 528 -27.90 -21.13 8.65
CA PHE A 528 -27.75 -22.56 8.42
C PHE A 528 -28.34 -23.37 9.56
N ALA A 529 -28.96 -24.50 9.24
CA ALA A 529 -29.27 -25.55 10.21
C ALA A 529 -28.07 -26.51 10.35
N PHE A 530 -27.67 -26.82 11.58
CA PHE A 530 -26.60 -27.78 11.88
C PHE A 530 -27.16 -29.13 12.29
N LEU A 531 -26.80 -30.17 11.54
CA LEU A 531 -27.21 -31.56 11.76
C LEU A 531 -26.01 -32.40 12.16
N LYS A 532 -26.20 -33.24 13.18
CA LYS A 532 -25.23 -34.29 13.54
C LYS A 532 -25.29 -35.45 12.53
N PRO A 533 -24.20 -36.21 12.37
CA PRO A 533 -24.19 -37.42 11.54
C PRO A 533 -25.36 -38.37 11.86
N THR A 534 -25.65 -38.56 13.15
CA THR A 534 -26.74 -39.42 13.64
C THR A 534 -28.13 -39.06 13.10
N HIS A 535 -28.33 -37.87 12.54
CA HIS A 535 -29.60 -37.49 11.90
C HIS A 535 -29.77 -38.07 10.49
N PHE A 536 -28.71 -38.54 9.84
CA PHE A 536 -28.77 -39.06 8.46
C PHE A 536 -27.94 -40.34 8.22
N ASP A 537 -27.16 -40.83 9.19
CA ASP A 537 -26.36 -42.05 9.04
C ASP A 537 -27.22 -43.33 8.84
N HIS A 538 -28.49 -43.31 9.24
CA HIS A 538 -29.41 -44.44 9.11
C HIS A 538 -30.31 -44.38 7.86
N VAL A 539 -30.18 -43.35 7.04
CA VAL A 539 -30.97 -43.22 5.81
C VAL A 539 -30.46 -44.20 4.76
N GLN A 540 -31.35 -44.70 3.90
CA GLN A 540 -30.95 -45.58 2.80
C GLN A 540 -30.24 -44.74 1.73
N ALA A 541 -28.96 -45.02 1.48
CA ALA A 541 -28.10 -44.22 0.61
C ALA A 541 -28.44 -44.27 -0.90
N ASN A 542 -29.40 -45.09 -1.33
CA ASN A 542 -29.68 -45.27 -2.74
C ASN A 542 -30.67 -44.21 -3.22
N LEU A 543 -30.19 -43.33 -4.10
CA LEU A 543 -31.03 -42.36 -4.78
C LEU A 543 -31.96 -43.06 -5.81
N PRO A 544 -33.20 -42.60 -5.98
CA PRO A 544 -34.06 -43.09 -7.07
C PRO A 544 -33.49 -42.75 -8.45
N VAL A 545 -33.96 -43.43 -9.50
CA VAL A 545 -33.38 -43.38 -10.86
C VAL A 545 -33.34 -41.96 -11.47
N ASN A 546 -34.29 -41.10 -11.13
CA ASN A 546 -34.36 -39.71 -11.61
C ASN A 546 -33.44 -38.74 -10.85
N TRP A 547 -32.82 -39.19 -9.76
CA TRP A 547 -31.91 -38.41 -8.93
C TRP A 547 -30.46 -38.81 -9.18
N GLU A 548 -29.64 -37.82 -9.50
CA GLU A 548 -28.22 -38.03 -9.78
C GLU A 548 -27.36 -37.15 -8.88
N LEU A 549 -26.32 -37.75 -8.31
CA LEU A 549 -25.27 -37.06 -7.59
C LEU A 549 -23.97 -37.14 -8.40
N GLY A 550 -23.48 -35.99 -8.85
CA GLY A 550 -22.30 -35.90 -9.72
C GLY A 550 -21.40 -34.73 -9.35
N PRO A 551 -20.27 -34.55 -10.08
CA PRO A 551 -19.43 -33.37 -9.91
C PRO A 551 -20.20 -32.10 -10.27
N LEU A 552 -19.96 -31.01 -9.53
CA LEU A 552 -20.51 -29.71 -9.89
C LEU A 552 -19.89 -29.19 -11.20
N THR A 553 -20.66 -28.47 -12.00
CA THR A 553 -20.20 -27.86 -13.26
C THR A 553 -20.22 -26.33 -13.17
N ASP A 554 -19.57 -25.65 -14.12
CA ASP A 554 -19.65 -24.18 -14.22
C ASP A 554 -21.09 -23.69 -14.44
N GLU A 555 -21.91 -24.42 -15.19
CA GLU A 555 -23.34 -24.11 -15.38
C GLU A 555 -24.10 -24.23 -14.05
N GLY A 556 -23.84 -25.27 -13.27
CA GLY A 556 -24.44 -25.42 -11.94
C GLY A 556 -24.01 -24.32 -10.96
N LEU A 557 -22.79 -23.77 -11.10
CA LEU A 557 -22.35 -22.61 -10.33
C LEU A 557 -23.06 -21.32 -10.74
N CYS A 558 -23.33 -21.14 -12.03
CA CYS A 558 -24.16 -20.03 -12.50
C CYS A 558 -25.58 -20.12 -11.90
N ASP A 559 -26.20 -21.31 -11.92
CA ASP A 559 -27.51 -21.53 -11.31
C ASP A 559 -27.51 -21.25 -9.80
N LEU A 560 -26.46 -21.67 -9.09
CA LEU A 560 -26.26 -21.36 -7.68
C LEU A 560 -26.13 -19.84 -7.44
N GLU A 561 -25.42 -19.13 -8.31
CA GLU A 561 -25.28 -17.67 -8.24
C GLU A 561 -26.63 -16.97 -8.42
N TYR A 562 -27.42 -17.36 -9.43
CA TYR A 562 -28.76 -16.82 -9.65
C TYR A 562 -29.69 -17.07 -8.47
N PHE A 563 -29.65 -18.28 -7.92
CA PHE A 563 -30.41 -18.62 -6.72
C PHE A 563 -29.99 -17.75 -5.53
N TYR A 564 -28.68 -17.67 -5.25
CA TYR A 564 -28.18 -16.98 -4.07
C TYR A 564 -28.41 -15.46 -4.14
N GLU A 565 -28.30 -14.85 -5.33
CA GLU A 565 -28.62 -13.43 -5.53
C GLU A 565 -30.09 -13.14 -5.18
N LYS A 566 -31.01 -14.06 -5.49
CA LYS A 566 -32.44 -13.93 -5.13
C LYS A 566 -32.70 -14.23 -3.65
N ALA A 567 -32.04 -15.24 -3.08
CA ALA A 567 -32.30 -15.72 -1.72
C ALA A 567 -31.69 -14.81 -0.64
N SER A 568 -30.50 -14.25 -0.90
CA SER A 568 -29.74 -13.43 0.06
C SER A 568 -29.20 -12.14 -0.57
N GLY A 569 -28.71 -12.20 -1.82
CA GLY A 569 -27.98 -11.08 -2.44
C GLY A 569 -26.67 -10.76 -1.70
N GLY A 570 -26.17 -11.73 -0.92
CA GLY A 570 -25.10 -11.55 0.06
C GLY A 570 -23.70 -11.84 -0.47
N LEU A 571 -22.80 -12.21 0.44
CA LEU A 571 -21.37 -12.39 0.18
C LEU A 571 -20.88 -13.84 0.21
N MET A 572 -21.73 -14.81 0.55
CA MET A 572 -21.34 -16.20 0.79
C MET A 572 -20.55 -16.80 -0.38
N LEU A 573 -21.08 -16.75 -1.60
CA LEU A 573 -20.40 -17.37 -2.74
C LEU A 573 -19.04 -16.74 -3.02
N LYS A 574 -18.91 -15.43 -2.80
CA LYS A 574 -17.63 -14.70 -3.00
C LYS A 574 -16.60 -15.03 -1.94
N ALA A 575 -17.02 -15.10 -0.68
CA ALA A 575 -16.12 -15.36 0.43
C ALA A 575 -15.69 -16.84 0.52
N LEU A 576 -16.54 -17.76 0.05
CA LEU A 576 -16.29 -19.21 0.07
C LEU A 576 -15.62 -19.72 -1.22
N ASP A 577 -15.20 -18.83 -2.14
CA ASP A 577 -14.62 -19.15 -3.44
C ASP A 577 -15.51 -20.08 -4.29
N LEU A 578 -16.80 -19.73 -4.42
CA LEU A 578 -17.84 -20.46 -5.18
C LEU A 578 -18.35 -19.67 -6.40
N GLU A 579 -17.55 -18.74 -6.92
CA GLU A 579 -17.85 -18.05 -8.19
C GLU A 579 -17.42 -18.92 -9.39
N PRO A 580 -18.16 -18.90 -10.52
CA PRO A 580 -17.79 -19.63 -11.73
C PRO A 580 -16.35 -19.36 -12.18
N ARG A 581 -15.67 -20.38 -12.71
CA ARG A 581 -14.25 -20.36 -13.15
C ARG A 581 -13.19 -20.12 -12.06
N LYS A 582 -13.53 -19.50 -10.92
CA LYS A 582 -12.60 -19.23 -9.82
C LYS A 582 -12.52 -20.37 -8.81
N CYS A 583 -13.60 -21.16 -8.67
CA CYS A 583 -13.70 -22.21 -7.65
C CYS A 583 -12.74 -23.39 -7.86
N TRP A 584 -12.24 -23.60 -9.08
CA TRP A 584 -11.41 -24.75 -9.44
C TRP A 584 -9.91 -24.56 -9.13
N ASP A 585 -9.44 -23.32 -8.94
CA ASP A 585 -8.06 -23.01 -8.59
C ASP A 585 -7.90 -22.78 -7.08
N ASP A 586 -7.39 -23.81 -6.38
CA ASP A 586 -7.30 -23.84 -4.92
C ASP A 586 -5.85 -24.00 -4.41
N PRO A 587 -5.01 -22.94 -4.52
CA PRO A 587 -3.63 -22.98 -4.01
C PRO A 587 -3.57 -23.11 -2.48
N LEU A 588 -4.69 -22.89 -1.79
CA LEU A 588 -4.75 -22.92 -0.33
C LEU A 588 -4.54 -24.34 0.22
N GLN A 589 -5.00 -25.38 -0.49
CA GLN A 589 -4.75 -26.77 -0.09
C GLN A 589 -3.26 -27.09 -0.03
N ALA A 590 -2.48 -26.61 -1.02
CA ALA A 590 -1.04 -26.79 -1.05
C ALA A 590 -0.35 -26.03 0.11
N GLU A 591 -0.82 -24.84 0.44
CA GLU A 591 -0.30 -24.05 1.56
C GLU A 591 -0.59 -24.71 2.93
N PHE A 592 -1.79 -25.25 3.14
CA PHE A 592 -2.09 -26.06 4.33
C PHE A 592 -1.16 -27.27 4.41
N SER A 593 -1.00 -28.00 3.31
CA SER A 593 -0.14 -29.19 3.24
C SER A 593 1.32 -28.85 3.56
N ALA A 594 1.83 -27.73 3.05
CA ALA A 594 3.18 -27.24 3.35
C ALA A 594 3.39 -26.90 4.83
N ASN A 595 2.31 -26.56 5.55
CA ASN A 595 2.31 -26.33 7.00
C ASN A 595 1.98 -27.60 7.82
N GLY A 596 1.84 -28.76 7.18
CA GLY A 596 1.53 -30.03 7.83
C GLY A 596 0.07 -30.19 8.25
N PHE A 597 -0.84 -29.49 7.56
CA PHE A 597 -2.29 -29.58 7.76
C PHE A 597 -2.98 -30.14 6.51
N ARG A 598 -4.11 -30.81 6.73
CA ARG A 598 -5.07 -31.21 5.72
C ARG A 598 -6.15 -30.15 5.59
N ARG A 599 -6.44 -29.74 4.35
CA ARG A 599 -7.63 -28.96 4.00
C ARG A 599 -8.00 -29.29 2.55
N GLU A 600 -9.12 -29.95 2.38
CA GLU A 600 -9.68 -30.33 1.07
C GLU A 600 -11.10 -29.80 0.93
N ARG A 601 -11.53 -29.62 -0.32
CA ARG A 601 -12.88 -29.22 -0.69
C ARG A 601 -13.34 -30.03 -1.89
N HIS A 602 -14.49 -30.68 -1.76
CA HIS A 602 -15.12 -31.46 -2.83
C HIS A 602 -16.51 -30.89 -3.12
N LEU A 603 -16.85 -30.68 -4.39
CA LEU A 603 -18.09 -30.04 -4.83
C LEU A 603 -18.95 -31.02 -5.63
N PHE A 604 -20.18 -31.22 -5.19
CA PHE A 604 -21.15 -32.10 -5.83
C PHE A 604 -22.42 -31.35 -6.20
N ALA A 605 -23.02 -31.75 -7.32
CA ALA A 605 -24.34 -31.34 -7.76
C ALA A 605 -25.33 -32.49 -7.50
N LEU A 606 -26.45 -32.17 -6.86
CA LEU A 606 -27.61 -33.04 -6.76
C LEU A 606 -28.65 -32.57 -7.79
N ASN A 607 -28.91 -33.42 -8.78
CA ASN A 607 -29.83 -33.14 -9.87
C ASN A 607 -31.05 -34.04 -9.80
N ASN A 608 -32.20 -33.52 -10.22
CA ASN A 608 -33.41 -34.27 -10.50
C ASN A 608 -33.81 -34.04 -11.95
N ASP A 609 -33.86 -35.10 -12.76
CA ASP A 609 -34.14 -35.03 -14.20
C ASP A 609 -33.30 -33.96 -14.93
N GLY A 610 -32.00 -33.88 -14.59
CA GLY A 610 -31.04 -32.93 -15.16
C GLY A 610 -31.11 -31.50 -14.62
N ARG A 611 -32.03 -31.19 -13.69
CA ARG A 611 -32.14 -29.87 -13.06
C ARG A 611 -31.48 -29.85 -11.69
N LEU A 612 -30.63 -28.85 -11.44
CA LEU A 612 -29.93 -28.67 -10.17
C LEU A 612 -30.89 -28.38 -9.02
N GLN A 613 -30.85 -29.22 -7.98
CA GLN A 613 -31.70 -29.12 -6.79
C GLN A 613 -30.90 -28.63 -5.57
N ALA A 614 -29.66 -29.12 -5.41
CA ALA A 614 -28.77 -28.70 -4.35
C ALA A 614 -27.30 -28.80 -4.76
N VAL A 615 -26.47 -27.98 -4.13
CA VAL A 615 -25.00 -28.08 -4.18
C VAL A 615 -24.51 -28.59 -2.83
N LEU A 616 -23.72 -29.66 -2.83
CA LEU A 616 -23.13 -30.24 -1.62
C LEU A 616 -21.62 -30.01 -1.63
N ILE A 617 -21.11 -29.38 -0.60
CA ILE A 617 -19.70 -29.00 -0.45
C ILE A 617 -19.14 -29.77 0.73
N VAL A 618 -18.21 -30.68 0.49
CA VAL A 618 -17.54 -31.44 1.56
C VAL A 618 -16.23 -30.76 1.88
N TYR A 619 -16.12 -30.19 3.08
CA TYR A 619 -14.87 -29.70 3.65
C TYR A 619 -14.24 -30.76 4.52
N ILE A 620 -12.97 -31.06 4.28
CA ILE A 620 -12.18 -32.00 5.09
C ILE A 620 -10.96 -31.26 5.62
N SER A 621 -10.90 -31.05 6.93
CA SER A 621 -9.70 -30.54 7.61
C SER A 621 -9.28 -31.37 8.82
N ASP A 622 -8.09 -31.10 9.38
CA ASP A 622 -7.63 -31.72 10.63
C ASP A 622 -8.61 -31.49 11.77
N ILE A 623 -8.72 -32.51 12.62
CA ILE A 623 -9.50 -32.40 13.83
C ILE A 623 -8.94 -31.32 14.75
N GLY A 624 -9.84 -30.55 15.35
CA GLY A 624 -9.48 -29.44 16.24
C GLY A 624 -9.21 -28.11 15.55
N LEU A 625 -9.05 -28.07 14.21
CA LEU A 625 -8.91 -26.80 13.47
C LEU A 625 -10.07 -25.85 13.78
N ASN A 626 -11.28 -26.42 13.89
CA ASN A 626 -12.44 -25.75 14.48
C ASN A 626 -13.13 -26.69 15.47
N LEU A 627 -13.10 -26.35 16.77
CA LEU A 627 -13.77 -27.12 17.83
C LEU A 627 -15.31 -27.15 17.78
N SER A 628 -15.95 -26.70 16.71
CA SER A 628 -17.39 -26.86 16.45
C SER A 628 -17.68 -27.61 15.15
N ASP A 629 -16.65 -28.23 14.55
CA ASP A 629 -16.71 -29.01 13.31
C ASP A 629 -17.23 -28.23 12.10
N LEU A 630 -17.13 -26.90 12.12
CA LEU A 630 -17.61 -26.04 11.03
C LEU A 630 -16.63 -25.95 9.84
N THR A 631 -15.43 -26.53 9.98
CA THR A 631 -14.40 -26.61 8.93
C THR A 631 -14.15 -28.04 8.45
N HIS A 632 -14.83 -29.01 9.05
CA HIS A 632 -14.83 -30.42 8.66
C HIS A 632 -16.31 -30.86 8.65
N CYS A 633 -17.02 -30.46 7.60
CA CYS A 633 -18.48 -30.59 7.47
C CYS A 633 -18.91 -30.76 6.01
N VAL A 634 -20.15 -31.23 5.81
CA VAL A 634 -20.86 -31.09 4.54
C VAL A 634 -21.73 -29.85 4.58
N GLN A 635 -21.50 -28.89 3.69
CA GLN A 635 -22.36 -27.73 3.52
C GLN A 635 -23.29 -27.96 2.33
N ALA A 636 -24.60 -28.01 2.59
CA ALA A 636 -25.63 -28.17 1.57
C ALA A 636 -26.32 -26.84 1.28
N LEU A 637 -26.31 -26.43 0.02
CA LEU A 637 -27.03 -25.26 -0.49
C LEU A 637 -28.20 -25.78 -1.32
N VAL A 638 -29.42 -25.64 -0.82
CA VAL A 638 -30.65 -26.11 -1.48
C VAL A 638 -31.22 -24.98 -2.34
N LEU A 639 -31.26 -25.19 -3.65
CA LEU A 639 -31.72 -24.19 -4.63
C LEU A 639 -33.22 -24.26 -4.88
N ASP A 640 -33.79 -25.46 -4.84
CA ASP A 640 -35.21 -25.71 -5.10
C ASP A 640 -35.91 -26.36 -3.89
N PRO A 641 -36.22 -25.56 -2.84
CA PRO A 641 -36.75 -26.08 -1.58
C PRO A 641 -38.15 -26.70 -1.70
N GLU A 642 -38.88 -26.41 -2.79
CA GLU A 642 -40.22 -26.94 -3.06
C GLU A 642 -40.19 -28.35 -3.63
N HIS A 643 -39.14 -28.68 -4.39
CA HIS A 643 -39.06 -29.93 -5.16
C HIS A 643 -38.00 -30.91 -4.66
N LEU A 644 -37.31 -30.61 -3.55
CA LEU A 644 -36.34 -31.50 -2.92
C LEU A 644 -36.90 -32.17 -1.65
N PRO A 645 -37.30 -33.46 -1.70
CA PRO A 645 -37.73 -34.19 -0.51
C PRO A 645 -36.58 -34.34 0.50
N SER A 646 -36.92 -34.37 1.79
CA SER A 646 -35.92 -34.48 2.86
C SER A 646 -35.15 -35.80 2.79
N GLU A 647 -35.80 -36.93 2.48
CA GLU A 647 -35.11 -38.23 2.42
C GLU A 647 -34.02 -38.24 1.35
N ILE A 648 -34.25 -37.56 0.23
CA ILE A 648 -33.30 -37.44 -0.87
C ILE A 648 -32.08 -36.61 -0.45
N LEU A 649 -32.29 -35.47 0.21
CA LEU A 649 -31.18 -34.66 0.70
C LEU A 649 -30.35 -35.46 1.72
N LEU A 650 -31.00 -36.10 2.70
CA LEU A 650 -30.30 -36.87 3.73
C LEU A 650 -29.53 -38.07 3.14
N ALA A 651 -30.11 -38.78 2.17
CA ALA A 651 -29.42 -39.84 1.44
C ALA A 651 -28.20 -39.29 0.67
N SER A 652 -28.34 -38.13 0.03
CA SER A 652 -27.25 -37.48 -0.71
C SER A 652 -26.11 -37.04 0.21
N LEU A 653 -26.42 -36.50 1.40
CA LEU A 653 -25.42 -36.17 2.43
C LEU A 653 -24.60 -37.41 2.82
N GLN A 654 -25.27 -38.54 3.04
CA GLN A 654 -24.58 -39.79 3.36
C GLN A 654 -23.72 -40.29 2.19
N GLN A 655 -24.22 -40.16 0.95
CA GLN A 655 -23.51 -40.60 -0.24
C GLN A 655 -22.23 -39.78 -0.49
N VAL A 656 -22.26 -38.44 -0.33
CA VAL A 656 -21.04 -37.62 -0.45
C VAL A 656 -20.02 -37.90 0.65
N CYS A 657 -20.47 -38.18 1.87
CA CYS A 657 -19.60 -38.62 2.96
C CYS A 657 -18.86 -39.91 2.56
N ARG A 658 -19.59 -40.94 2.10
CA ARG A 658 -18.99 -42.19 1.64
C ARG A 658 -18.05 -42.00 0.45
N ALA A 659 -18.44 -41.19 -0.53
CA ALA A 659 -17.63 -40.91 -1.72
C ALA A 659 -16.29 -40.23 -1.39
N THR A 660 -16.23 -39.50 -0.26
CA THR A 660 -15.03 -38.81 0.22
C THR A 660 -14.33 -39.55 1.37
N GLY A 661 -14.74 -40.79 1.65
CA GLY A 661 -14.17 -41.64 2.71
C GLY A 661 -14.41 -41.13 4.13
N GLN A 662 -15.45 -40.32 4.32
CA GLN A 662 -15.85 -39.76 5.61
C GLN A 662 -17.05 -40.52 6.18
N ASN A 663 -17.03 -40.85 7.48
CA ASN A 663 -18.06 -41.69 8.10
C ASN A 663 -18.83 -41.02 9.27
N GLU A 664 -18.44 -39.82 9.73
CA GLU A 664 -19.09 -39.15 10.87
C GLU A 664 -18.97 -37.60 10.77
N VAL A 665 -19.35 -37.02 9.64
CA VAL A 665 -19.18 -35.58 9.38
C VAL A 665 -20.51 -34.84 9.50
N PRO A 666 -20.63 -33.75 10.29
CA PRO A 666 -21.88 -33.02 10.42
C PRO A 666 -22.25 -32.25 9.15
N ALA A 667 -23.52 -31.85 9.04
CA ALA A 667 -24.01 -31.08 7.91
C ALA A 667 -24.51 -29.68 8.30
N LEU A 668 -24.22 -28.69 7.45
CA LEU A 668 -24.77 -27.34 7.49
C LEU A 668 -25.69 -27.15 6.29
N ILE A 669 -26.99 -26.95 6.51
CA ILE A 669 -27.98 -26.84 5.44
C ILE A 669 -28.48 -25.39 5.34
N TYR A 670 -28.41 -24.82 4.13
CA TYR A 670 -28.98 -23.52 3.77
C TYR A 670 -29.95 -23.68 2.60
N PRO A 671 -31.05 -22.91 2.57
CA PRO A 671 -31.48 -21.96 3.59
C PRO A 671 -32.13 -22.68 4.79
N LEU A 672 -32.06 -22.06 5.98
CA LEU A 672 -32.74 -22.58 7.19
C LEU A 672 -34.23 -22.88 6.95
N SER A 673 -34.91 -22.04 6.14
CA SER A 673 -36.34 -22.18 5.84
C SER A 673 -36.70 -23.51 5.17
N TYR A 674 -35.79 -24.10 4.39
CA TYR A 674 -36.01 -25.42 3.79
C TYR A 674 -36.12 -26.50 4.87
N VAL A 675 -35.19 -26.49 5.83
CA VAL A 675 -35.11 -27.47 6.92
C VAL A 675 -36.34 -27.37 7.82
N GLU A 676 -36.77 -26.15 8.13
CA GLU A 676 -37.99 -25.88 8.90
C GLU A 676 -39.24 -26.36 8.18
N LYS A 677 -39.37 -26.06 6.88
CA LYS A 677 -40.52 -26.48 6.06
C LYS A 677 -40.61 -28.00 5.93
N GLN A 678 -39.47 -28.67 5.76
CA GLN A 678 -39.39 -30.13 5.66
C GLN A 678 -39.42 -30.82 7.04
N SER A 679 -39.54 -30.07 8.14
CA SER A 679 -39.56 -30.58 9.52
C SER A 679 -38.37 -31.50 9.85
N ILE A 680 -37.20 -31.21 9.27
CA ILE A 680 -35.99 -32.00 9.49
C ILE A 680 -35.43 -31.66 10.88
N PRO A 681 -35.18 -32.64 11.77
CA PRO A 681 -34.58 -32.37 13.07
C PRO A 681 -33.14 -31.85 12.94
N PHE A 682 -32.83 -30.76 13.63
CA PHE A 682 -31.48 -30.19 13.68
C PHE A 682 -31.14 -29.71 15.09
N GLU A 683 -29.85 -29.63 15.43
CA GLU A 683 -29.42 -29.35 16.80
C GLU A 683 -29.31 -27.85 17.08
N LYS A 684 -28.78 -27.09 16.11
CA LYS A 684 -28.43 -25.68 16.27
C LYS A 684 -28.65 -24.90 14.97
N THR A 685 -28.92 -23.61 15.11
CA THR A 685 -28.81 -22.65 13.99
C THR A 685 -27.46 -21.94 14.08
N TYR A 686 -26.76 -21.83 12.96
CA TYR A 686 -25.58 -20.98 12.84
C TYR A 686 -25.82 -19.91 11.78
N ASN A 687 -25.57 -18.66 12.16
CA ASN A 687 -25.49 -17.54 11.25
C ASN A 687 -24.06 -17.45 10.73
N LEU A 688 -23.89 -17.55 9.41
CA LEU A 688 -22.67 -17.20 8.69
C LEU A 688 -22.69 -15.69 8.43
N TRP A 689 -21.88 -14.95 9.18
CA TRP A 689 -21.69 -13.52 8.96
C TRP A 689 -20.45 -13.28 8.14
N ILE A 690 -20.59 -12.40 7.14
CA ILE A 690 -19.52 -12.04 6.22
C ILE A 690 -19.53 -10.53 6.04
N ILE A 691 -18.35 -9.91 6.08
CA ILE A 691 -18.17 -8.50 5.71
C ILE A 691 -17.10 -8.36 4.64
N HIS A 692 -17.33 -7.48 3.69
CA HIS A 692 -16.33 -7.08 2.70
C HIS A 692 -15.50 -5.92 3.25
N ASN A 693 -14.23 -6.19 3.58
CA ASN A 693 -13.37 -5.29 4.33
C ASN A 693 -13.08 -3.98 3.57
N HIS A 694 -12.83 -4.07 2.26
CA HIS A 694 -12.50 -2.89 1.46
C HIS A 694 -13.62 -1.84 1.40
N SER A 695 -14.90 -2.26 1.38
CA SER A 695 -16.02 -1.32 1.24
C SER A 695 -16.70 -0.97 2.55
N GLN A 696 -16.64 -1.85 3.57
CA GLN A 696 -17.49 -1.70 4.76
C GLN A 696 -16.77 -1.51 6.09
N PHE A 697 -15.45 -1.71 6.17
CA PHE A 697 -14.78 -1.79 7.48
C PHE A 697 -14.79 -0.46 8.27
N GLU A 698 -14.97 0.69 7.62
CA GLU A 698 -15.21 1.96 8.33
C GLU A 698 -16.56 1.96 9.05
N TYR A 699 -17.63 1.45 8.44
CA TYR A 699 -18.95 1.33 9.08
C TYR A 699 -18.92 0.33 10.23
N TYR A 700 -18.16 -0.75 10.10
CA TYR A 700 -17.88 -1.68 11.19
C TYR A 700 -17.28 -0.95 12.41
N PHE A 701 -16.25 -0.12 12.22
CA PHE A 701 -15.69 0.68 13.32
C PHE A 701 -16.65 1.71 13.88
N LYS A 702 -17.48 2.38 13.07
CA LYS A 702 -18.50 3.31 13.57
C LYS A 702 -19.43 2.60 14.54
N TYR A 703 -19.91 1.42 14.14
CA TYR A 703 -20.80 0.61 14.94
C TYR A 703 -20.14 0.15 16.24
N LEU A 704 -18.92 -0.41 16.16
CA LEU A 704 -18.19 -0.85 17.35
C LEU A 704 -17.88 0.30 18.31
N ASN A 705 -17.41 1.44 17.81
CA ASN A 705 -17.09 2.58 18.66
C ASN A 705 -18.34 3.11 19.37
N ARG A 706 -19.51 3.11 18.72
CA ARG A 706 -20.78 3.41 19.40
C ARG A 706 -21.02 2.42 20.54
N LEU A 707 -20.90 1.12 20.29
CA LEU A 707 -21.11 0.11 21.33
C LEU A 707 -20.11 0.21 22.51
N LEU A 708 -18.87 0.58 22.22
CA LEU A 708 -17.81 0.73 23.23
C LEU A 708 -17.90 2.05 24.02
N ARG A 709 -18.49 3.12 23.45
CA ARG A 709 -18.69 4.42 24.13
C ARG A 709 -19.88 4.42 25.10
N TYR A 710 -20.88 3.56 24.89
CA TYR A 710 -22.08 3.49 25.74
C TYR A 710 -21.94 2.53 26.94
N LYS A 711 -20.70 2.20 27.37
CA LYS A 711 -20.46 1.35 28.56
C LYS A 711 -19.23 1.73 29.37
#